data_AF-A0A5C7WEV1-F1
#
_entry.id   AF-A0A5C7WEV1-F1
#
_cell.length_a   1.000
_cell.length_b   1.000
_cell.length_c   1.000
_cell.angle_alpha   90.00
_cell.angle_beta   90.00
_cell.angle_gamma   90.00
#
_symmetry.space_group_name_H-M   'P 1'
#
loop_
_entity.id
_entity.type
_entity.pdbx_description
1 polymer ?
#
loop_
_entity_poly.entity_id
_entity_poly.type
_entity_poly.pdbx_seq_one_letter_code
_entity_poly.pdbx_strand_id
1 'polypeptide(L)'
;MKHHRRRRRAGDDMIRPVSTGACGVIVAAGIGSAVMVGGVGIAIASSDTGTQATQSAEADKDATRPVRPGPKRHGAPAPEPSRSGRAEHANHVPAPPLPDLRPAHARSVRPDGGALAEQRTGTRPAAAVETASIPTPVAAPTARAAAKASSGWLSSLVAKFNNQTPRLYPAQHGQGPTGVVSGSLHAVDPDSPLLAFTVTTSPTHGVAAVSPDGSWTYTPDPPTAAAGGIDSFRVTVSDAPSGFAIHGLAGLLHLLSFGLLGSQGDTSTATVTVSVSAVAAANNPPVGRASITGGDPATGRVDGTVTGTDPDGDVLSFSAPAATPKGALSINASTGAFAYLPTATARHAAARTGATTAETTDSVVVTITDGRGGTAHVPLTVQISPANTPPVVGSTVVGTPGPATGVVAGQVTATDSDSDSLVFTAPPATAKGAVTIDAVTGAFTFTPTSAARQQAAAPDATDADRTDSFAIDITDGHGGTASAAVTVSVSPADQPPASAEQLRPADLSFEGFFRVPTGQLAAGQYATLAYGGAALASRIVDGQRHFFLTGHRYANDPVVEIVSPAALGRTPGAAPVADVWRYWGDIYGGRKITAEESDPTRANANWTEGLLWDEAGQRLLWSYGNWYAALAVNNPVLGATEFDADGSSTTQGAWRTTAPSQQTRSFAVFLSPAVSAAAGGATIGLGGKMQSINATASWGPSLYVIDSATGDSGTALPADALSSHPIAPAGQRTPRSADYDVARNPDGSLDSAGTLPPVNGVGFWTELDETTGAVFAHNGSQTRSALIYTGGQASGLIWYGPDGEHGVTDGRGYNGSGNHAENFRPMLWLVSEADLVAVAEGRLAPRELNPYAAVDLLEQFPELAFLNGLSAGQPVFAEDEGRLYVPFVGGDTEGGEPYPLIAVFSLAS
;
A
#
# COMPACT_ATOMS: atom_id res chain seq x y z
N MET A 1 -20.44 -25.65 46.98
CA MET A 1 -19.66 -26.01 48.19
C MET A 1 -18.28 -26.55 47.77
N LYS A 2 -17.46 -27.00 48.72
CA LYS A 2 -16.15 -27.69 48.57
C LYS A 2 -16.11 -28.75 47.44
N HIS A 3 -14.98 -29.22 46.88
CA HIS A 3 -13.58 -28.78 46.66
C HIS A 3 -12.82 -29.98 46.01
N HIS A 4 -11.53 -29.85 45.62
CA HIS A 4 -10.59 -30.93 45.20
C HIS A 4 -10.71 -31.47 43.74
N ARG A 5 -9.64 -31.94 43.04
CA ARG A 5 -8.17 -31.86 43.29
C ARG A 5 -7.30 -31.98 41.99
N ARG A 6 -6.49 -30.95 41.75
CA ARG A 6 -5.07 -30.91 41.27
C ARG A 6 -4.34 -32.17 40.71
N ARG A 7 -3.64 -31.94 39.56
CA ARG A 7 -2.20 -32.24 39.22
C ARG A 7 -1.73 -33.70 39.00
N ARG A 8 -0.60 -34.02 38.30
CA ARG A 8 0.26 -33.42 37.22
C ARG A 8 1.51 -34.34 36.99
N ARG A 9 2.17 -34.31 35.81
CA ARG A 9 3.54 -34.85 35.46
C ARG A 9 3.69 -36.40 35.30
N ALA A 10 4.77 -36.97 34.71
CA ALA A 10 5.71 -36.59 33.61
C ALA A 10 6.81 -37.70 33.44
N GLY A 11 7.57 -37.68 32.32
CA GLY A 11 8.75 -38.54 32.02
C GLY A 11 8.43 -39.71 31.06
N ASP A 12 9.33 -40.22 30.20
CA ASP A 12 10.75 -39.94 29.88
C ASP A 12 11.00 -40.30 28.38
N ASP A 13 11.76 -39.51 27.58
CA ASP A 13 13.17 -39.72 27.11
C ASP A 13 13.29 -40.79 25.97
N MET A 14 14.22 -40.80 24.99
CA MET A 14 15.64 -40.40 24.99
C MET A 14 16.25 -40.23 23.55
N ILE A 15 17.52 -39.76 23.48
CA ILE A 15 18.56 -39.91 22.40
C ILE A 15 18.71 -38.81 21.30
N ARG A 16 19.98 -38.55 20.94
CA ARG A 16 20.55 -37.67 19.87
C ARG A 16 21.68 -38.42 19.10
N PRO A 17 22.37 -37.86 18.08
CA PRO A 17 23.60 -37.09 18.38
C PRO A 17 24.07 -35.97 17.40
N VAL A 18 25.02 -35.15 17.90
CA VAL A 18 26.05 -34.38 17.17
C VAL A 18 25.61 -33.02 16.54
N SER A 19 26.49 -32.39 15.72
CA SER A 19 26.90 -30.98 15.86
C SER A 19 27.49 -30.36 14.56
N THR A 20 28.13 -29.17 14.42
CA THR A 20 28.94 -28.31 15.35
C THR A 20 29.17 -26.89 14.75
N GLY A 21 29.60 -25.89 15.55
CA GLY A 21 30.21 -24.61 15.08
C GLY A 21 29.36 -23.35 15.36
N ALA A 22 29.57 -22.44 16.34
CA ALA A 22 30.73 -21.85 17.04
C ALA A 22 31.22 -20.50 16.45
N CYS A 23 31.70 -19.48 17.19
CA CYS A 23 31.48 -19.03 18.59
C CYS A 23 32.16 -17.65 18.81
N GLY A 24 31.67 -16.76 19.70
CA GLY A 24 32.44 -15.58 20.17
C GLY A 24 31.63 -14.36 20.65
N VAL A 25 32.19 -13.44 21.46
CA VAL A 25 32.16 -13.53 22.94
C VAL A 25 32.40 -12.15 23.64
N ILE A 26 31.40 -11.69 24.43
CA ILE A 26 31.49 -10.71 25.57
C ILE A 26 31.92 -9.27 25.08
N VAL A 27 31.85 -8.10 25.74
CA VAL A 27 31.84 -7.58 27.14
C VAL A 27 30.73 -6.50 27.36
N ALA A 28 30.70 -5.80 28.51
CA ALA A 28 29.69 -4.82 28.94
C ALA A 28 30.28 -3.52 29.53
N ALA A 29 29.46 -2.47 29.72
CA ALA A 29 29.54 -1.52 30.87
C ALA A 29 28.35 -0.51 31.00
N GLY A 30 27.62 -0.56 32.13
CA GLY A 30 27.01 0.61 32.85
C GLY A 30 25.79 1.38 32.26
N ILE A 31 24.95 2.11 33.03
CA ILE A 31 24.80 2.31 34.50
C ILE A 31 23.30 2.63 34.86
N GLY A 32 22.74 1.98 35.90
CA GLY A 32 21.96 2.57 37.02
C GLY A 32 20.53 3.16 36.89
N SER A 33 19.54 2.48 37.49
CA SER A 33 18.67 2.84 38.66
C SER A 33 18.53 4.32 39.12
N ALA A 34 17.46 4.85 39.76
CA ALA A 34 16.15 4.43 40.31
C ALA A 34 15.22 5.70 40.43
N VAL A 35 13.89 5.75 40.64
CA VAL A 35 12.80 4.89 41.19
C VAL A 35 12.51 5.04 42.72
N MET A 36 11.22 5.10 43.11
CA MET A 36 10.60 5.33 44.46
C MET A 36 10.48 6.82 44.93
N VAL A 37 9.44 7.30 45.65
CA VAL A 37 8.13 6.73 46.08
C VAL A 37 7.09 7.82 46.44
N GLY A 38 5.78 7.47 46.42
CA GLY A 38 4.74 8.04 47.32
C GLY A 38 3.59 8.82 46.66
N GLY A 39 2.30 8.48 46.86
CA GLY A 39 1.72 7.24 47.42
C GLY A 39 0.29 7.39 47.97
N VAL A 40 -0.57 6.37 47.72
CA VAL A 40 -1.91 6.11 48.34
C VAL A 40 -3.02 7.14 48.03
N GLY A 41 -4.28 6.80 47.70
CA GLY A 41 -4.94 5.50 47.42
C GLY A 41 -6.36 5.39 48.05
N ILE A 42 -7.25 4.56 47.46
CA ILE A 42 -8.57 4.12 48.02
C ILE A 42 -9.68 5.23 47.95
N ALA A 43 -10.99 5.02 47.66
CA ALA A 43 -11.86 3.84 47.45
C ALA A 43 -13.04 4.04 46.45
N ILE A 44 -13.56 2.89 46.03
CA ILE A 44 -14.79 2.47 45.31
C ILE A 44 -16.20 3.07 45.60
N ALA A 45 -17.02 3.10 44.52
CA ALA A 45 -18.43 2.65 44.37
C ALA A 45 -19.69 3.51 44.76
N SER A 46 -20.46 3.87 43.71
CA SER A 46 -21.90 3.63 43.45
C SER A 46 -23.01 3.91 44.48
N SER A 47 -24.02 4.71 44.10
CA SER A 47 -25.43 4.27 43.93
C SER A 47 -26.37 5.43 43.48
N ASP A 48 -27.54 5.08 42.92
CA ASP A 48 -28.54 6.02 42.37
C ASP A 48 -29.41 6.74 43.42
N THR A 49 -29.91 7.94 43.07
CA THR A 49 -31.35 8.28 43.06
C THR A 49 -31.55 9.71 42.51
N GLY A 50 -32.68 9.99 41.85
CA GLY A 50 -33.04 11.35 41.38
C GLY A 50 -34.47 11.72 41.77
N THR A 51 -34.95 12.94 41.44
CA THR A 51 -36.39 13.29 41.22
C THR A 51 -36.60 14.76 40.78
N GLN A 52 -37.36 14.92 39.68
CA GLN A 52 -38.26 16.02 39.22
C GLN A 52 -38.14 17.52 39.68
N ALA A 53 -37.89 18.38 38.68
CA ALA A 53 -38.83 19.37 38.06
C ALA A 53 -39.30 20.69 38.75
N THR A 54 -39.92 21.56 37.92
CA THR A 54 -40.55 22.90 38.17
C THR A 54 -39.59 24.07 38.47
N GLN A 55 -39.82 25.34 38.06
CA GLN A 55 -40.87 26.07 37.29
C GLN A 55 -40.15 27.16 36.43
N SER A 56 -40.48 27.43 35.15
CA SER A 56 -41.64 28.16 34.57
C SER A 56 -41.62 29.69 34.68
N ALA A 57 -41.54 30.39 33.53
CA ALA A 57 -42.06 31.75 33.30
C ALA A 57 -42.21 32.00 31.77
N GLU A 58 -43.31 32.61 31.32
CA GLU A 58 -43.66 32.84 29.90
C GLU A 58 -44.08 34.30 29.62
N ALA A 59 -43.86 34.77 28.39
CA ALA A 59 -44.67 35.75 27.60
C ALA A 59 -43.85 36.17 26.35
N ASP A 60 -44.24 36.10 25.07
CA ASP A 60 -45.48 35.86 24.28
C ASP A 60 -46.04 37.11 23.54
N LYS A 61 -46.46 36.87 22.26
CA LYS A 61 -47.17 37.73 21.29
C LYS A 61 -46.34 38.83 20.56
N ASP A 62 -46.67 39.25 19.32
CA ASP A 62 -47.91 39.03 18.56
C ASP A 62 -47.77 39.06 17.01
N ALA A 63 -48.84 38.63 16.32
CA ALA A 63 -49.31 39.05 14.98
C ALA A 63 -48.55 38.66 13.68
N THR A 64 -49.25 38.83 12.55
CA THR A 64 -49.59 37.72 11.61
C THR A 64 -49.87 38.09 10.13
N ARG A 65 -49.56 37.15 9.21
CA ARG A 65 -50.20 36.87 7.88
C ARG A 65 -49.92 37.78 6.63
N PRO A 66 -50.19 37.30 5.37
CA PRO A 66 -49.38 37.64 4.17
C PRO A 66 -50.17 38.09 2.90
N VAL A 67 -49.50 38.28 1.72
CA VAL A 67 -49.93 37.87 0.33
C VAL A 67 -48.94 38.32 -0.79
N ARG A 68 -49.04 37.70 -2.00
CA ARG A 68 -48.28 37.88 -3.30
C ARG A 68 -48.88 38.98 -4.24
N PRO A 69 -48.53 39.11 -5.56
CA PRO A 69 -47.24 39.31 -6.28
C PRO A 69 -47.28 40.48 -7.34
N GLY A 70 -46.19 40.76 -8.10
CA GLY A 70 -46.27 41.62 -9.31
C GLY A 70 -44.93 41.82 -10.10
N PRO A 71 -44.91 41.86 -11.47
CA PRO A 71 -43.65 41.89 -12.28
C PRO A 71 -43.48 43.12 -13.22
N LYS A 72 -42.32 43.22 -13.91
CA LYS A 72 -42.13 43.96 -15.20
C LYS A 72 -40.90 43.46 -16.01
N ARG A 73 -40.78 43.86 -17.29
CA ARG A 73 -39.85 43.33 -18.32
C ARG A 73 -39.28 44.43 -19.26
N HIS A 74 -38.32 44.02 -20.12
CA HIS A 74 -37.75 44.70 -21.32
C HIS A 74 -36.62 45.73 -21.05
N GLY A 75 -35.57 45.86 -21.89
CA GLY A 75 -35.25 45.14 -23.15
C GLY A 75 -33.81 45.37 -23.67
N ALA A 76 -33.46 44.79 -24.84
CA ALA A 76 -32.16 44.85 -25.56
C ALA A 76 -32.26 45.80 -26.81
N PRO A 77 -31.36 45.89 -27.84
CA PRO A 77 -30.14 45.09 -28.17
C PRO A 77 -28.91 45.78 -28.87
N ALA A 78 -27.78 45.04 -29.00
CA ALA A 78 -26.80 44.90 -30.15
C ALA A 78 -26.16 46.16 -30.85
N PRO A 79 -25.18 46.06 -31.81
CA PRO A 79 -24.53 44.88 -32.44
C PRO A 79 -22.97 44.89 -32.62
N GLU A 80 -22.49 43.86 -33.36
CA GLU A 80 -21.15 43.43 -33.86
C GLU A 80 -20.45 44.35 -34.92
N PRO A 81 -19.27 44.03 -35.57
CA PRO A 81 -18.60 42.73 -35.89
C PRO A 81 -17.03 42.72 -35.63
N SER A 82 -16.08 41.93 -36.22
CA SER A 82 -16.02 40.93 -37.33
C SER A 82 -14.79 39.96 -37.32
N ARG A 83 -14.99 38.71 -37.80
CA ARG A 83 -14.21 37.81 -38.73
C ARG A 83 -12.74 38.13 -39.19
N SER A 84 -11.87 37.18 -39.61
CA SER A 84 -11.82 35.68 -39.60
C SER A 84 -10.55 35.02 -40.25
N GLY A 85 -10.13 33.82 -39.81
CA GLY A 85 -9.41 32.75 -40.60
C GLY A 85 -7.85 32.72 -40.59
N ARG A 86 -7.12 31.66 -41.02
CA ARG A 86 -7.43 30.22 -41.30
C ARG A 86 -6.14 29.38 -41.60
N ALA A 87 -5.93 28.24 -40.88
CA ALA A 87 -5.15 27.00 -41.23
C ALA A 87 -3.64 27.11 -41.66
N GLU A 88 -2.79 26.06 -41.83
CA GLU A 88 -2.91 24.57 -41.77
C GLU A 88 -1.55 23.85 -41.47
N HIS A 89 -1.52 22.50 -41.52
CA HIS A 89 -0.47 21.48 -41.17
C HIS A 89 0.80 21.40 -42.09
N ALA A 90 1.90 20.63 -41.89
CA ALA A 90 2.59 19.93 -40.76
C ALA A 90 3.95 19.24 -41.21
N ASN A 91 4.65 18.54 -40.27
CA ASN A 91 5.61 17.41 -40.43
C ASN A 91 7.16 17.59 -40.62
N HIS A 92 7.88 16.51 -40.29
CA HIS A 92 9.18 16.32 -39.59
C HIS A 92 10.42 15.94 -40.47
N VAL A 93 11.66 16.34 -40.04
CA VAL A 93 12.95 15.54 -39.88
C VAL A 93 13.58 14.79 -41.12
N PRO A 94 14.93 14.59 -41.30
CA PRO A 94 16.11 14.68 -40.40
C PRO A 94 17.35 15.52 -40.90
N ALA A 95 18.50 15.43 -40.19
CA ALA A 95 19.85 16.01 -40.45
C ALA A 95 20.87 14.90 -40.92
N PRO A 96 22.23 15.06 -41.06
CA PRO A 96 23.22 16.14 -40.73
C PRO A 96 24.13 16.54 -41.96
N PRO A 97 25.37 17.13 -41.91
CA PRO A 97 26.26 17.51 -40.79
C PRO A 97 26.94 18.93 -40.82
N LEU A 98 27.91 19.10 -39.89
CA LEU A 98 28.66 20.29 -39.40
C LEU A 98 30.03 20.51 -40.13
N PRO A 99 30.89 21.55 -39.87
CA PRO A 99 31.26 22.21 -38.58
C PRO A 99 31.37 23.79 -38.63
N ASP A 100 31.79 24.59 -37.61
CA ASP A 100 32.88 24.48 -36.61
C ASP A 100 32.63 25.09 -35.20
N LEU A 101 33.22 24.42 -34.19
CA LEU A 101 33.99 24.86 -32.98
C LEU A 101 33.58 26.15 -32.19
N ARG A 102 33.34 26.22 -30.86
CA ARG A 102 33.74 25.48 -29.60
C ARG A 102 35.23 25.58 -29.20
N PRO A 103 35.64 25.41 -27.91
CA PRO A 103 34.94 24.95 -26.68
C PRO A 103 35.00 25.97 -25.50
N ALA A 104 35.26 25.60 -24.23
CA ALA A 104 34.22 25.31 -23.19
C ALA A 104 34.74 25.59 -21.74
N HIS A 105 33.91 25.34 -20.70
CA HIS A 105 34.22 25.49 -19.25
C HIS A 105 34.92 24.26 -18.62
N ALA A 106 35.51 24.40 -17.41
CA ALA A 106 35.16 23.61 -16.20
C ALA A 106 36.00 23.96 -14.92
N ARG A 107 35.52 23.54 -13.73
CA ARG A 107 36.22 23.56 -12.42
C ARG A 107 37.11 22.32 -12.24
N SER A 108 38.16 22.37 -11.40
CA SER A 108 38.19 21.69 -10.06
C SER A 108 39.59 21.57 -9.41
N VAL A 109 39.66 21.80 -8.09
CA VAL A 109 40.58 21.17 -7.07
C VAL A 109 42.12 21.41 -7.13
N ARG A 110 42.74 21.32 -5.94
CA ARG A 110 44.18 21.39 -5.59
C ARG A 110 44.52 20.09 -4.81
N PRO A 111 45.78 19.57 -4.77
CA PRO A 111 46.76 20.14 -3.82
C PRO A 111 48.28 20.01 -4.16
N ASP A 112 49.05 20.84 -3.44
CA ASP A 112 50.39 20.67 -2.82
C ASP A 112 51.70 20.27 -3.57
N GLY A 113 52.76 21.03 -3.23
CA GLY A 113 54.21 20.68 -3.33
C GLY A 113 54.93 21.06 -4.64
N GLY A 114 56.09 21.75 -4.66
CA GLY A 114 56.86 22.43 -3.59
C GLY A 114 58.33 22.70 -4.01
N ALA A 115 58.96 23.79 -3.51
CA ALA A 115 60.39 24.17 -3.69
C ALA A 115 60.86 24.54 -5.13
N LEU A 116 61.92 25.33 -5.40
CA LEU A 116 62.79 26.24 -4.62
C LEU A 116 63.55 27.22 -5.57
N ALA A 117 63.87 28.46 -5.12
CA ALA A 117 64.82 29.44 -5.72
C ALA A 117 64.49 29.99 -7.15
N GLU A 118 65.07 31.08 -7.70
CA GLU A 118 66.14 32.01 -7.24
C GLU A 118 65.95 33.48 -7.76
N GLN A 119 67.01 34.30 -7.65
CA GLN A 119 67.24 35.75 -7.91
C GLN A 119 66.98 36.25 -9.39
N ARG A 120 66.92 37.55 -9.78
CA ARG A 120 67.11 38.89 -9.13
C ARG A 120 66.59 40.08 -10.00
N THR A 121 66.23 41.22 -9.37
CA THR A 121 66.30 42.66 -9.82
C THR A 121 65.78 43.16 -11.18
N GLY A 122 65.03 44.29 -11.18
CA GLY A 122 65.04 45.29 -12.27
C GLY A 122 63.86 46.29 -12.34
N THR A 123 63.98 47.51 -11.77
CA THR A 123 62.94 48.58 -11.85
C THR A 123 63.49 50.03 -11.82
N ARG A 124 63.17 50.87 -12.84
CA ARG A 124 63.24 52.37 -12.93
C ARG A 124 62.92 52.82 -14.39
N PRO A 125 62.73 54.13 -14.71
CA PRO A 125 62.47 55.36 -13.93
C PRO A 125 60.97 55.79 -14.07
N ALA A 126 60.44 57.02 -13.97
CA ALA A 126 60.86 58.44 -13.74
C ALA A 126 59.67 59.19 -13.01
N ALA A 127 59.50 60.52 -12.85
CA ALA A 127 60.19 61.77 -13.22
C ALA A 127 59.88 62.87 -12.16
N ALA A 128 60.65 63.96 -11.98
CA ALA A 128 60.55 65.33 -12.56
C ALA A 128 59.20 66.08 -12.34
N VAL A 129 59.12 67.37 -11.91
CA VAL A 129 60.08 68.49 -11.62
C VAL A 129 59.24 69.64 -10.98
N GLU A 130 59.67 70.67 -10.21
CA GLU A 130 60.74 71.07 -9.24
C GLU A 130 60.42 72.53 -8.75
N THR A 131 60.95 73.22 -7.72
CA THR A 131 61.54 72.95 -6.36
C THR A 131 61.62 74.28 -5.54
N ALA A 132 61.51 74.26 -4.21
CA ALA A 132 62.01 75.31 -3.28
C ALA A 132 62.32 74.68 -1.88
N SER A 133 63.53 74.64 -1.29
CA SER A 133 64.71 75.56 -1.20
C SER A 133 64.46 76.70 -0.16
N ILE A 134 65.39 77.18 0.70
CA ILE A 134 66.87 77.19 0.91
C ILE A 134 67.11 77.15 2.47
N PRO A 135 68.26 76.76 3.12
CA PRO A 135 69.66 76.50 2.68
C PRO A 135 70.29 75.15 3.21
N THR A 136 71.63 75.05 3.24
CA THR A 136 72.49 74.17 4.06
C THR A 136 73.68 74.97 4.65
N PRO A 137 74.52 74.37 5.52
CA PRO A 137 75.97 74.60 5.47
C PRO A 137 76.72 73.26 5.26
N VAL A 138 77.43 73.09 4.13
CA VAL A 138 78.90 73.30 3.96
C VAL A 138 79.76 72.25 4.68
N ALA A 139 80.72 71.67 3.95
CA ALA A 139 81.48 70.49 4.35
C ALA A 139 83.00 70.65 4.19
N ALA A 140 83.76 69.69 4.77
CA ALA A 140 85.21 69.46 4.60
C ALA A 140 86.11 70.52 5.31
N PRO A 141 87.42 70.25 5.57
CA PRO A 141 88.31 69.30 4.90
C PRO A 141 88.75 68.08 5.73
N THR A 142 89.21 67.05 5.02
CA THR A 142 90.08 66.00 5.55
C THR A 142 91.53 66.49 5.62
N ALA A 143 92.25 66.16 6.70
CA ALA A 143 93.71 66.33 6.78
C ALA A 143 94.35 65.14 7.52
N ARG A 144 95.49 64.67 6.99
CA ARG A 144 96.18 63.43 7.42
C ARG A 144 97.65 63.73 7.71
N ALA A 145 98.06 63.68 8.97
CA ALA A 145 99.48 63.57 9.36
C ALA A 145 99.63 62.98 10.77
N ALA A 146 100.70 62.22 10.99
CA ALA A 146 100.93 61.50 12.24
C ALA A 146 101.64 62.35 13.31
N ALA A 147 101.31 62.10 14.58
CA ALA A 147 102.20 62.29 15.72
C ALA A 147 102.38 60.95 16.45
N LYS A 148 103.52 60.77 17.13
CA LYS A 148 103.97 59.47 17.65
C LYS A 148 103.12 58.98 18.83
N ALA A 149 103.04 57.65 18.98
CA ALA A 149 102.60 57.03 20.22
C ALA A 149 103.67 57.20 21.32
N SER A 150 103.23 57.60 22.52
CA SER A 150 104.00 57.47 23.76
C SER A 150 103.09 57.47 24.98
N SER A 151 103.10 56.36 25.73
CA SER A 151 102.83 56.25 27.17
C SER A 151 101.69 57.10 27.81
N GLY A 152 100.59 56.44 28.16
CA GLY A 152 100.19 56.16 29.55
C GLY A 152 99.97 57.30 30.56
N TRP A 153 98.99 57.10 31.46
CA TRP A 153 98.59 57.91 32.62
C TRP A 153 98.18 59.37 32.37
N LEU A 154 98.92 60.16 31.59
CA LEU A 154 98.66 61.58 31.38
C LEU A 154 97.40 61.85 30.55
N SER A 155 97.17 61.13 29.45
CA SER A 155 95.95 61.30 28.63
C SER A 155 94.68 60.89 29.40
N SER A 156 94.76 59.82 30.18
CA SER A 156 93.69 59.39 31.09
C SER A 156 93.45 60.36 32.26
N LEU A 157 94.46 61.13 32.67
CA LEU A 157 94.27 62.23 33.62
C LEU A 157 93.56 63.40 32.93
N VAL A 158 94.04 63.87 31.77
CA VAL A 158 93.47 65.04 31.08
C VAL A 158 92.00 64.84 30.70
N ALA A 159 91.61 63.66 30.19
CA ALA A 159 90.21 63.34 29.94
C ALA A 159 89.37 63.44 31.22
N LYS A 160 89.86 62.87 32.32
CA LYS A 160 89.22 62.99 33.65
C LYS A 160 89.29 64.39 34.25
N PHE A 161 90.11 65.31 33.73
CA PHE A 161 90.32 66.66 34.26
C PHE A 161 89.50 67.75 33.54
N ASN A 162 88.93 67.42 32.39
CA ASN A 162 88.14 68.34 31.56
C ASN A 162 86.70 67.82 31.31
N ASN A 163 86.27 66.81 32.06
CA ASN A 163 84.96 66.15 31.90
C ASN A 163 83.81 67.16 31.96
N GLN A 164 82.96 67.13 30.94
CA GLN A 164 81.86 68.07 30.75
C GLN A 164 80.53 67.50 31.23
N THR A 165 79.72 68.33 31.88
CA THR A 165 78.38 67.95 32.34
C THR A 165 77.52 67.42 31.17
N PRO A 166 76.92 66.21 31.25
CA PRO A 166 76.08 65.65 30.21
C PRO A 166 74.88 66.57 29.90
N ARG A 167 74.46 66.61 28.63
CA ARG A 167 73.38 67.50 28.17
C ARG A 167 72.20 66.70 27.64
N LEU A 168 70.99 67.15 27.96
CA LEU A 168 69.74 66.59 27.45
C LEU A 168 69.13 67.52 26.41
N TYR A 169 68.57 66.93 25.35
CA TYR A 169 67.75 67.62 24.35
C TYR A 169 66.45 66.83 24.15
N PRO A 170 65.49 66.89 25.10
CA PRO A 170 64.28 66.07 25.03
C PRO A 170 63.43 66.38 23.80
N ALA A 171 63.08 65.33 23.06
CA ALA A 171 62.17 65.37 21.93
C ALA A 171 61.04 64.34 22.12
N GLN A 172 59.81 64.76 21.80
CA GLN A 172 58.64 63.89 21.65
C GLN A 172 58.54 63.46 20.18
N HIS A 173 58.37 62.17 19.92
CA HIS A 173 58.35 61.60 18.57
C HIS A 173 56.95 61.27 18.06
N GLY A 174 56.04 60.81 18.93
CA GLY A 174 54.70 60.42 18.53
C GLY A 174 53.83 59.90 19.67
N GLN A 175 52.59 59.58 19.34
CA GLN A 175 51.56 59.10 20.26
C GLN A 175 50.88 57.86 19.67
N GLY A 176 50.69 56.83 20.49
CA GLY A 176 49.97 55.61 20.15
C GLY A 176 48.44 55.76 20.25
N PRO A 177 47.67 54.81 19.70
CA PRO A 177 46.20 54.89 19.65
C PRO A 177 45.52 54.86 21.03
N THR A 178 46.24 54.50 22.08
CA THR A 178 45.78 54.51 23.49
C THR A 178 46.20 55.75 24.27
N GLY A 179 46.79 56.77 23.61
CA GLY A 179 47.23 58.01 24.26
C GLY A 179 48.66 57.98 24.81
N VAL A 180 49.30 56.81 24.86
CA VAL A 180 50.70 56.69 25.28
C VAL A 180 51.62 57.45 24.32
N VAL A 181 52.37 58.42 24.84
CA VAL A 181 53.32 59.24 24.11
C VAL A 181 54.74 58.67 24.26
N SER A 182 55.56 58.76 23.23
CA SER A 182 56.98 58.37 23.29
C SER A 182 57.92 59.42 22.73
N GLY A 183 59.18 59.35 23.16
CA GLY A 183 60.23 60.26 22.75
C GLY A 183 61.63 59.75 23.14
N SER A 184 62.63 60.62 23.03
CA SER A 184 63.96 60.38 23.57
C SER A 184 64.59 61.65 24.14
N LEU A 185 65.51 61.48 25.09
CA LEU A 185 66.19 62.57 25.77
C LEU A 185 67.40 63.12 25.00
N HIS A 186 67.82 62.42 23.92
CA HIS A 186 68.99 62.72 23.09
C HIS A 186 70.19 63.18 23.91
N ALA A 187 70.54 62.39 24.93
CA ALA A 187 71.62 62.73 25.84
C ALA A 187 72.96 62.73 25.10
N VAL A 188 73.71 63.82 25.25
CA VAL A 188 75.07 63.95 24.70
C VAL A 188 76.01 64.33 25.82
N ASP A 189 76.99 63.46 26.02
CA ASP A 189 78.19 63.71 26.81
C ASP A 189 79.39 63.59 25.86
N PRO A 190 80.27 64.60 25.75
CA PRO A 190 81.42 64.53 24.85
C PRO A 190 82.53 63.57 25.32
N ASP A 191 82.56 63.24 26.61
CA ASP A 191 83.72 62.64 27.28
C ASP A 191 83.38 61.27 27.93
N SER A 192 82.12 61.04 28.31
CA SER A 192 81.63 59.83 29.00
C SER A 192 80.62 58.99 28.19
N PRO A 193 80.88 57.68 27.93
CA PRO A 193 80.02 56.85 27.08
C PRO A 193 78.88 56.12 27.82
N LEU A 194 78.84 56.16 29.16
CA LEU A 194 77.80 55.52 29.97
C LEU A 194 77.05 56.56 30.81
N LEU A 195 75.75 56.67 30.56
CA LEU A 195 74.85 57.62 31.23
C LEU A 195 73.73 56.86 31.95
N ALA A 196 73.33 57.36 33.12
CA ALA A 196 72.15 56.92 33.84
C ALA A 196 71.07 58.01 33.80
N PHE A 197 69.79 57.59 33.72
CA PHE A 197 68.64 58.47 33.70
C PHE A 197 67.72 58.20 34.89
N THR A 198 67.35 59.25 35.61
CA THR A 198 66.44 59.17 36.76
C THR A 198 65.33 60.19 36.59
N VAL A 199 64.07 59.76 36.66
CA VAL A 199 62.93 60.67 36.77
C VAL A 199 62.95 61.29 38.18
N THR A 200 63.31 62.56 38.27
CA THR A 200 63.50 63.31 39.54
C THR A 200 62.31 64.20 39.88
N THR A 201 61.32 64.32 38.98
CA THR A 201 59.98 64.80 39.31
C THR A 201 59.00 64.08 38.41
N SER A 202 58.07 63.32 39.00
CA SER A 202 57.02 62.61 38.27
C SER A 202 56.09 63.58 37.53
N PRO A 203 55.37 63.12 36.50
CA PRO A 203 54.28 63.90 35.89
C PRO A 203 53.12 64.13 36.87
N THR A 204 52.24 65.07 36.54
CA THR A 204 51.03 65.38 37.34
C THR A 204 49.76 64.68 36.87
N HIS A 205 49.74 64.24 35.62
CA HIS A 205 48.58 63.76 34.87
C HIS A 205 48.85 62.45 34.11
N GLY A 206 49.83 61.68 34.60
CA GLY A 206 50.24 60.41 34.00
C GLY A 206 51.47 59.81 34.67
N VAL A 207 51.99 58.74 34.07
CA VAL A 207 53.22 58.05 34.52
C VAL A 207 54.24 58.07 33.39
N ALA A 208 55.45 58.57 33.69
CA ALA A 208 56.58 58.55 32.78
C ALA A 208 57.58 57.44 33.17
N ALA A 209 58.10 56.74 32.17
CA ALA A 209 59.20 55.79 32.29
C ALA A 209 60.33 56.18 31.34
N VAL A 210 61.58 56.01 31.78
CA VAL A 210 62.78 56.30 31.00
C VAL A 210 63.64 55.04 30.95
N SER A 211 64.05 54.65 29.75
CA SER A 211 64.89 53.49 29.48
C SER A 211 66.38 53.83 29.65
N PRO A 212 67.26 52.85 29.89
CA PRO A 212 68.72 53.07 29.97
C PRO A 212 69.36 53.63 28.68
N ASP A 213 68.70 53.52 27.53
CA ASP A 213 69.14 54.10 26.25
C ASP A 213 68.71 55.57 26.05
N GLY A 214 68.00 56.15 27.02
CA GLY A 214 67.47 57.51 26.94
C GLY A 214 66.19 57.66 26.11
N SER A 215 65.58 56.56 25.65
CA SER A 215 64.18 56.58 25.20
C SER A 215 63.25 56.76 26.40
N TRP A 216 62.06 57.33 26.17
CA TRP A 216 61.05 57.49 27.21
C TRP A 216 59.63 57.25 26.69
N THR A 217 58.75 56.83 27.59
CA THR A 217 57.31 56.72 27.38
C THR A 217 56.56 57.45 28.48
N TYR A 218 55.40 57.97 28.13
CA TYR A 218 54.47 58.64 29.03
C TYR A 218 53.07 58.09 28.80
N THR A 219 52.45 57.57 29.85
CA THR A 219 51.07 57.09 29.84
C THR A 219 50.18 58.11 30.57
N PRO A 220 49.30 58.84 29.88
CA PRO A 220 48.38 59.79 30.53
C PRO A 220 47.38 59.08 31.46
N ASP A 221 46.83 59.85 32.41
CA ASP A 221 45.62 59.51 33.14
C ASP A 221 44.38 59.55 32.22
N PRO A 222 43.26 58.90 32.58
CA PRO A 222 42.08 58.85 31.70
C PRO A 222 41.50 60.23 31.34
N PRO A 223 41.41 61.23 32.25
CA PRO A 223 41.01 62.59 31.88
C PRO A 223 41.89 63.21 30.79
N THR A 224 43.22 63.10 30.93
CA THR A 224 44.20 63.72 30.02
C THR A 224 44.31 62.97 28.70
N ALA A 225 44.10 61.65 28.72
CA ALA A 225 43.95 60.85 27.50
C ALA A 225 42.71 61.29 26.69
N ALA A 226 41.57 61.50 27.35
CA ALA A 226 40.30 61.83 26.69
C ALA A 226 40.21 63.29 26.23
N ALA A 227 40.66 64.25 27.04
CA ALA A 227 40.61 65.69 26.73
C ALA A 227 41.81 66.19 25.92
N GLY A 228 42.93 65.45 25.94
CA GLY A 228 44.25 65.99 25.59
C GLY A 228 44.77 66.96 26.65
N GLY A 229 46.02 67.38 26.51
CA GLY A 229 46.63 68.30 27.47
C GLY A 229 48.14 68.43 27.34
N ILE A 230 48.73 69.16 28.29
CA ILE A 230 50.17 69.26 28.46
C ILE A 230 50.50 68.88 29.90
N ASP A 231 51.41 67.94 30.08
CA ASP A 231 52.01 67.59 31.38
C ASP A 231 53.54 67.69 31.25
N SER A 232 54.25 67.64 32.38
CA SER A 232 55.71 67.63 32.35
C SER A 232 56.32 66.84 33.49
N PHE A 233 57.41 66.13 33.19
CA PHE A 233 58.23 65.43 34.18
C PHE A 233 59.68 65.90 34.07
N ARG A 234 60.47 65.73 35.14
CA ARG A 234 61.90 66.05 35.12
C ARG A 234 62.73 64.79 35.08
N VAL A 235 63.71 64.78 34.18
CA VAL A 235 64.72 63.72 34.12
C VAL A 235 66.07 64.35 34.38
N THR A 236 66.79 63.75 35.33
CA THR A 236 68.19 64.01 35.57
C THR A 236 69.02 62.93 34.88
N VAL A 237 69.94 63.35 34.01
CA VAL A 237 71.00 62.48 33.48
C VAL A 237 72.24 62.63 34.36
N SER A 238 73.00 61.55 34.49
CA SER A 238 74.32 61.54 35.14
C SER A 238 75.30 60.63 34.41
N ASP A 239 76.56 61.06 34.35
CA ASP A 239 77.71 60.28 33.88
C ASP A 239 78.35 59.43 34.99
N ALA A 240 77.77 59.39 36.20
CA ALA A 240 78.23 58.57 37.33
C ALA A 240 78.64 57.12 36.97
N PRO A 241 77.96 56.40 36.05
CA PRO A 241 78.37 55.06 35.63
C PRO A 241 79.73 55.01 34.89
N SER A 242 80.18 56.13 34.32
CA SER A 242 81.51 56.30 33.69
C SER A 242 82.62 56.56 34.72
N GLY A 243 82.26 56.88 35.97
CA GLY A 243 83.15 56.93 37.13
C GLY A 243 83.82 58.29 37.41
N PHE A 244 84.76 58.30 38.35
CA PHE A 244 85.33 59.54 38.93
C PHE A 244 86.03 60.48 37.93
N ALA A 245 85.71 61.77 38.02
CA ALA A 245 86.28 62.88 37.25
C ALA A 245 86.55 64.13 38.13
N ILE A 246 87.22 65.14 37.56
CA ILE A 246 87.63 66.41 38.19
C ILE A 246 87.42 67.53 37.16
N HIS A 247 86.87 68.69 37.55
CA HIS A 247 86.49 69.76 36.62
C HIS A 247 87.49 70.94 36.61
N GLY A 248 88.65 70.77 35.97
CA GLY A 248 89.69 71.79 35.86
C GLY A 248 90.22 72.27 37.22
N LEU A 249 90.71 73.52 37.29
CA LEU A 249 91.18 74.10 38.56
C LEU A 249 90.05 74.26 39.59
N ALA A 250 88.81 74.48 39.17
CA ALA A 250 87.67 74.63 40.09
C ALA A 250 87.32 73.30 40.79
N GLY A 251 87.27 72.21 40.03
CA GLY A 251 87.09 70.86 40.57
C GLY A 251 88.28 70.41 41.42
N LEU A 252 89.51 70.74 41.02
CA LEU A 252 90.70 70.48 41.85
C LEU A 252 90.65 71.23 43.19
N LEU A 253 90.21 72.49 43.19
CA LEU A 253 90.03 73.27 44.42
C LEU A 253 88.91 72.71 45.31
N HIS A 254 87.79 72.26 44.74
CA HIS A 254 86.75 71.58 45.52
C HIS A 254 87.23 70.25 46.13
N LEU A 255 87.99 69.45 45.38
CA LEU A 255 88.59 68.19 45.85
C LEU A 255 89.56 68.37 47.04
N LEU A 256 90.11 69.59 47.19
CA LEU A 256 90.98 69.98 48.30
C LEU A 256 90.24 70.77 49.41
N SER A 257 89.01 71.21 49.16
CA SER A 257 88.21 72.01 50.10
C SER A 257 87.13 71.19 50.84
N PHE A 258 86.64 70.12 50.21
CA PHE A 258 85.70 69.15 50.80
C PHE A 258 86.27 67.75 50.62
N GLY A 259 86.59 67.08 51.74
CA GLY A 259 87.56 65.99 51.75
C GLY A 259 87.10 64.66 51.13
N LEU A 260 87.93 64.13 50.22
CA LEU A 260 88.02 62.72 49.79
C LEU A 260 86.72 61.97 49.44
N LEU A 261 85.68 62.70 49.02
CA LEU A 261 84.48 62.16 48.39
C LEU A 261 84.33 62.86 47.04
N GLY A 262 84.60 62.14 45.95
CA GLY A 262 84.39 62.66 44.60
C GLY A 262 82.90 62.86 44.31
N SER A 263 82.58 63.79 43.39
CA SER A 263 81.26 63.87 42.78
C SER A 263 80.90 62.51 42.17
N GLN A 264 79.72 62.00 42.48
CA GLN A 264 79.20 60.77 41.86
C GLN A 264 78.63 61.12 40.49
N GLY A 265 79.52 61.43 39.55
CA GLY A 265 79.19 62.07 38.29
C GLY A 265 78.80 63.54 38.43
N ASP A 266 78.84 64.22 37.30
CA ASP A 266 78.07 65.43 37.07
C ASP A 266 76.59 65.07 36.85
N THR A 267 75.70 66.06 36.96
CA THR A 267 74.27 65.86 36.69
C THR A 267 73.68 67.03 35.93
N SER A 268 72.73 66.74 35.03
CA SER A 268 71.96 67.75 34.32
C SER A 268 70.49 67.36 34.30
N THR A 269 69.60 68.32 34.59
CA THR A 269 68.16 68.06 34.72
C THR A 269 67.38 68.86 33.71
N ALA A 270 66.69 68.17 32.81
CA ALA A 270 65.77 68.78 31.86
C ALA A 270 64.31 68.54 32.29
N THR A 271 63.44 69.48 31.92
CA THR A 271 61.98 69.26 31.98
C THR A 271 61.53 68.71 30.63
N VAL A 272 60.98 67.51 30.63
CA VAL A 272 60.34 66.90 29.47
C VAL A 272 58.88 67.34 29.48
N THR A 273 58.52 68.25 28.58
CA THR A 273 57.13 68.65 28.36
C THR A 273 56.50 67.67 27.38
N VAL A 274 55.38 67.06 27.75
CA VAL A 274 54.64 66.08 26.94
C VAL A 274 53.32 66.71 26.51
N SER A 275 53.07 66.75 25.20
CA SER A 275 51.79 67.19 24.65
C SER A 275 50.97 65.98 24.22
N VAL A 276 49.84 65.76 24.89
CA VAL A 276 48.89 64.67 24.60
C VAL A 276 47.80 65.22 23.69
N SER A 277 47.69 64.68 22.48
CA SER A 277 46.50 64.88 21.63
C SER A 277 45.33 64.10 22.22
N ALA A 278 44.13 64.69 22.24
CA ALA A 278 42.93 64.02 22.69
C ALA A 278 42.70 62.71 21.92
N VAL A 279 42.59 61.59 22.65
CA VAL A 279 42.16 60.31 22.11
C VAL A 279 40.64 60.29 22.17
N ALA A 280 39.98 60.20 21.02
CA ALA A 280 38.54 60.01 20.97
C ALA A 280 38.16 58.74 21.76
N ALA A 281 37.13 58.84 22.61
CA ALA A 281 36.60 57.69 23.33
C ALA A 281 36.25 56.56 22.33
N ALA A 282 36.57 55.32 22.70
CA ALA A 282 36.30 54.17 21.85
C ALA A 282 34.78 53.94 21.78
N ASN A 283 34.16 54.38 20.68
CA ASN A 283 32.73 54.30 20.43
C ASN A 283 32.24 52.85 20.46
N ASN A 284 31.48 52.49 21.48
CA ASN A 284 30.95 51.15 21.66
C ASN A 284 29.69 50.96 20.80
N PRO A 285 29.53 49.83 20.10
CA PRO A 285 28.32 49.62 19.32
C PRO A 285 27.10 49.44 20.22
N PRO A 286 25.90 49.90 19.80
CA PRO A 286 24.68 49.70 20.55
C PRO A 286 24.30 48.21 20.65
N VAL A 287 23.40 47.90 21.58
CA VAL A 287 22.77 46.58 21.71
C VAL A 287 21.26 46.71 21.67
N GLY A 288 20.54 45.67 21.23
CA GLY A 288 19.08 45.74 21.13
C GLY A 288 18.38 44.40 20.95
N ARG A 289 17.04 44.44 20.99
CA ARG A 289 16.14 43.30 20.86
C ARG A 289 14.80 43.71 20.25
N ALA A 290 14.15 42.79 19.56
CA ALA A 290 12.78 42.96 19.08
C ALA A 290 11.76 42.40 20.10
N SER A 291 10.55 42.94 20.09
CA SER A 291 9.39 42.45 20.85
C SER A 291 8.11 42.65 20.03
N ILE A 292 7.23 41.66 20.03
CA ILE A 292 5.88 41.77 19.46
C ILE A 292 4.96 42.37 20.52
N THR A 293 4.13 43.34 20.14
CA THR A 293 3.17 43.99 21.06
C THR A 293 1.71 43.68 20.72
N GLY A 294 1.41 43.26 19.50
CA GLY A 294 0.08 42.82 19.11
C GLY A 294 0.03 42.22 17.70
N GLY A 295 -1.15 41.73 17.32
CA GLY A 295 -1.43 41.29 15.96
C GLY A 295 -2.94 41.17 15.72
N ASP A 296 -3.35 41.38 14.47
CA ASP A 296 -4.74 41.27 14.03
C ASP A 296 -4.90 40.02 13.16
N PRO A 297 -5.71 39.02 13.57
CA PRO A 297 -5.94 37.81 12.77
C PRO A 297 -6.78 38.07 11.51
N ALA A 298 -7.54 39.18 11.43
CA ALA A 298 -8.34 39.49 10.25
C ALA A 298 -7.45 39.92 9.07
N THR A 299 -6.55 40.89 9.27
CA THR A 299 -5.58 41.30 8.24
C THR A 299 -4.28 40.49 8.22
N GLY A 300 -3.95 39.80 9.32
CA GLY A 300 -2.67 39.12 9.52
C GLY A 300 -1.53 40.06 9.97
N ARG A 301 -1.84 41.33 10.24
CA ARG A 301 -0.88 42.36 10.68
C ARG A 301 -0.23 41.97 12.02
N VAL A 302 1.06 42.29 12.17
CA VAL A 302 1.84 42.14 13.40
C VAL A 302 2.48 43.48 13.76
N ASP A 303 2.22 43.98 14.97
CA ASP A 303 2.77 45.22 15.51
C ASP A 303 3.78 44.91 16.63
N GLY A 304 4.81 45.75 16.76
CA GLY A 304 5.86 45.53 17.76
C GLY A 304 6.81 46.72 17.94
N THR A 305 7.88 46.48 18.69
CA THR A 305 8.96 47.44 18.91
C THR A 305 10.33 46.76 18.84
N VAL A 306 11.31 47.45 18.27
CA VAL A 306 12.73 47.16 18.46
C VAL A 306 13.28 48.15 19.46
N THR A 307 13.78 47.66 20.59
CA THR A 307 14.37 48.49 21.66
C THR A 307 15.88 48.33 21.65
N GLY A 308 16.61 49.44 21.71
CA GLY A 308 18.06 49.46 21.83
C GLY A 308 18.54 50.29 23.03
N THR A 309 19.78 50.04 23.45
CA THR A 309 20.51 50.84 24.45
C THR A 309 21.95 51.01 23.98
N ASP A 310 22.49 52.21 24.20
CA ASP A 310 23.85 52.57 23.83
C ASP A 310 24.75 52.69 25.06
N PRO A 311 25.99 52.14 25.07
CA PRO A 311 26.89 52.25 26.22
C PRO A 311 27.46 53.65 26.46
N ASP A 312 27.66 54.44 25.39
CA ASP A 312 28.18 55.81 25.45
C ASP A 312 27.06 56.86 25.58
N GLY A 313 25.80 56.42 25.39
CA GLY A 313 24.59 57.20 25.60
C GLY A 313 24.07 57.91 24.34
N ASP A 314 24.50 57.47 23.16
CA ASP A 314 24.16 58.12 21.90
C ASP A 314 22.72 57.89 21.42
N VAL A 315 22.26 58.77 20.52
CA VAL A 315 20.88 58.81 20.03
C VAL A 315 20.69 57.77 18.92
N LEU A 316 19.97 56.71 19.24
CA LEU A 316 19.76 55.58 18.34
C LEU A 316 18.75 55.87 17.22
N SER A 317 19.10 55.40 16.02
CA SER A 317 18.26 55.39 14.83
C SER A 317 17.99 53.96 14.34
N PHE A 318 16.75 53.65 13.97
CA PHE A 318 16.29 52.32 13.56
C PHE A 318 15.96 52.25 12.07
N SER A 319 16.42 51.20 11.38
CA SER A 319 16.18 51.01 9.95
C SER A 319 16.00 49.53 9.59
N ALA A 320 15.18 49.26 8.56
CA ALA A 320 14.94 47.91 8.06
C ALA A 320 14.48 47.96 6.58
N PRO A 321 14.59 46.86 5.82
CA PRO A 321 13.96 46.75 4.50
C PRO A 321 12.45 47.00 4.58
N ALA A 322 11.91 47.82 3.67
CA ALA A 322 10.49 48.18 3.68
C ALA A 322 9.54 47.05 3.23
N ALA A 323 10.09 45.97 2.67
CA ALA A 323 9.35 44.76 2.29
C ALA A 323 10.28 43.54 2.25
N THR A 324 9.66 42.37 2.34
CA THR A 324 10.21 41.04 2.06
C THR A 324 9.37 40.38 0.96
N PRO A 325 9.72 39.18 0.45
CA PRO A 325 8.84 38.42 -0.43
C PRO A 325 7.48 38.01 0.20
N LYS A 326 7.33 38.14 1.52
CA LYS A 326 6.17 37.68 2.29
C LYS A 326 5.32 38.81 2.89
N GLY A 327 5.81 40.05 2.95
CA GLY A 327 5.07 41.16 3.53
C GLY A 327 5.76 42.52 3.44
N ALA A 328 5.01 43.57 3.77
CA ALA A 328 5.53 44.92 3.92
C ALA A 328 5.90 45.18 5.39
N LEU A 329 6.99 45.92 5.62
CA LEU A 329 7.44 46.35 6.94
C LEU A 329 7.57 47.87 6.97
N SER A 330 6.98 48.48 8.00
CA SER A 330 7.24 49.88 8.36
C SER A 330 7.86 49.94 9.75
N ILE A 331 8.88 50.78 9.94
CA ILE A 331 9.51 51.02 11.25
C ILE A 331 9.75 52.52 11.45
N ASN A 332 9.44 53.00 12.66
CA ASN A 332 9.71 54.38 13.06
C ASN A 332 11.18 54.52 13.47
N ALA A 333 11.92 55.34 12.73
CA ALA A 333 13.36 55.50 12.91
C ALA A 333 13.79 56.08 14.27
N SER A 334 12.89 56.71 15.02
CA SER A 334 13.22 57.34 16.33
C SER A 334 12.64 56.61 17.54
N THR A 335 11.72 55.66 17.35
CA THR A 335 11.10 54.90 18.46
C THR A 335 11.24 53.38 18.33
N GLY A 336 11.69 52.88 17.17
CA GLY A 336 11.80 51.45 16.88
C GLY A 336 10.45 50.72 16.77
N ALA A 337 9.32 51.43 16.92
CA ALA A 337 7.99 50.87 16.74
C ALA A 337 7.79 50.46 15.28
N PHE A 338 7.33 49.23 15.04
CA PHE A 338 7.18 48.66 13.71
C PHE A 338 5.80 48.04 13.50
N ALA A 339 5.40 47.96 12.24
CA ALA A 339 4.24 47.21 11.78
C ALA A 339 4.60 46.41 10.53
N TYR A 340 4.36 45.09 10.59
CA TYR A 340 4.50 44.15 9.50
C TYR A 340 3.12 43.71 9.01
N LEU A 341 2.92 43.64 7.69
CA LEU A 341 1.70 43.16 7.06
C LEU A 341 2.05 42.08 6.02
N PRO A 342 1.72 40.80 6.24
CA PRO A 342 1.96 39.73 5.28
C PRO A 342 1.09 39.90 4.03
N THR A 343 1.56 39.40 2.89
CA THR A 343 0.77 39.30 1.65
C THR A 343 -0.27 38.19 1.76
N ALA A 344 -1.36 38.29 0.99
CA ALA A 344 -2.38 37.24 0.93
C ALA A 344 -1.77 35.88 0.56
N THR A 345 -0.90 35.82 -0.44
CA THR A 345 -0.17 34.61 -0.84
C THR A 345 0.67 34.00 0.27
N ALA A 346 1.29 34.81 1.14
CA ALA A 346 2.04 34.30 2.28
C ALA A 346 1.13 33.77 3.40
N ARG A 347 -0.05 34.39 3.60
CA ARG A 347 -1.08 33.87 4.53
C ARG A 347 -1.71 32.56 4.02
N HIS A 348 -1.88 32.43 2.71
CA HIS A 348 -2.37 31.20 2.07
C HIS A 348 -1.37 30.05 2.22
N ALA A 349 -0.10 30.28 1.87
CA ALA A 349 0.96 29.29 2.10
C ALA A 349 1.09 28.86 3.57
N ALA A 350 0.82 29.76 4.52
CA ALA A 350 0.78 29.45 5.95
C ALA A 350 -0.47 28.65 6.40
N ALA A 351 -1.55 28.64 5.61
CA ALA A 351 -2.77 27.86 5.88
C ALA A 351 -2.66 26.39 5.44
N ARG A 352 -1.65 26.05 4.61
CA ARG A 352 -1.45 24.70 4.06
C ARG A 352 -1.39 23.64 5.17
N THR A 353 -2.06 22.53 4.97
CA THR A 353 -2.01 21.39 5.90
C THR A 353 -0.58 20.85 5.96
N GLY A 354 0.03 20.92 7.14
CA GLY A 354 1.46 20.66 7.30
C GLY A 354 2.36 21.76 6.72
N ALA A 355 1.95 23.03 6.82
CA ALA A 355 2.81 24.19 6.59
C ALA A 355 4.06 24.12 7.49
N THR A 356 5.23 24.36 6.91
CA THR A 356 6.51 24.37 7.62
C THR A 356 6.72 25.70 8.34
N THR A 357 7.67 25.75 9.27
CA THR A 357 8.12 27.01 9.88
C THR A 357 8.60 28.03 8.83
N ALA A 358 9.05 27.58 7.66
CA ALA A 358 9.46 28.45 6.56
C ALA A 358 8.27 29.04 5.77
N GLU A 359 7.06 28.51 5.91
CA GLU A 359 5.82 29.08 5.36
C GLU A 359 5.09 29.93 6.41
N THR A 360 5.03 29.46 7.68
CA THR A 360 4.30 30.12 8.77
C THR A 360 5.04 31.29 9.44
N THR A 361 6.27 31.61 9.01
CA THR A 361 7.05 32.74 9.56
C THR A 361 7.72 33.57 8.48
N ASP A 362 8.06 34.82 8.81
CA ASP A 362 9.04 35.61 8.06
C ASP A 362 10.10 36.20 9.00
N SER A 363 11.26 36.55 8.44
CA SER A 363 12.40 37.06 9.21
C SER A 363 13.09 38.21 8.49
N VAL A 364 13.34 39.29 9.24
CA VAL A 364 13.96 40.52 8.77
C VAL A 364 15.03 40.98 9.77
N VAL A 365 16.11 41.60 9.29
CA VAL A 365 17.14 42.18 10.15
C VAL A 365 16.90 43.68 10.27
N VAL A 366 16.68 44.15 11.49
CA VAL A 366 16.59 45.57 11.82
C VAL A 366 17.98 46.05 12.23
N THR A 367 18.46 47.12 11.59
CA THR A 367 19.74 47.75 11.89
C THR A 367 19.52 48.98 12.77
N ILE A 368 20.16 48.97 13.94
CA ILE A 368 20.27 50.10 14.86
C ILE A 368 21.63 50.77 14.60
N THR A 369 21.70 52.09 14.62
CA THR A 369 22.96 52.85 14.62
C THR A 369 22.94 54.01 15.60
N ASP A 370 24.11 54.36 16.12
CA ASP A 370 24.40 55.50 17.01
C ASP A 370 24.65 56.82 16.24
N GLY A 371 24.76 56.77 14.92
CA GLY A 371 25.15 57.92 14.08
C GLY A 371 26.63 58.31 14.14
N ARG A 372 27.46 57.57 14.89
CA ARG A 372 28.91 57.78 15.06
C ARG A 372 29.77 56.68 14.43
N GLY A 373 29.21 55.50 14.20
CA GLY A 373 29.84 54.41 13.45
C GLY A 373 29.57 53.02 14.01
N GLY A 374 28.99 52.90 15.20
CA GLY A 374 28.50 51.64 15.75
C GLY A 374 27.17 51.23 15.14
N THR A 375 27.00 49.92 14.97
CA THR A 375 25.77 49.31 14.47
C THR A 375 25.43 48.03 15.23
N ALA A 376 24.13 47.77 15.37
CA ALA A 376 23.60 46.51 15.87
C ALA A 376 22.63 45.92 14.85
N HIS A 377 22.68 44.60 14.66
CA HIS A 377 21.77 43.87 13.78
C HIS A 377 20.85 42.98 14.62
N VAL A 378 19.59 43.38 14.75
CA VAL A 378 18.58 42.68 15.54
C VAL A 378 17.73 41.81 14.61
N PRO A 379 17.70 40.48 14.77
CA PRO A 379 16.77 39.63 14.04
C PRO A 379 15.34 39.83 14.60
N LEU A 380 14.42 40.16 13.71
CA LEU A 380 12.98 40.20 13.95
C LEU A 380 12.33 39.06 13.17
N THR A 381 11.78 38.08 13.87
CA THR A 381 10.96 37.01 13.28
C THR A 381 9.52 37.23 13.65
N VAL A 382 8.64 37.21 12.65
CA VAL A 382 7.19 37.39 12.77
C VAL A 382 6.47 36.10 12.40
N GLN A 383 5.40 35.77 13.13
CA GLN A 383 4.50 34.68 12.75
C GLN A 383 3.49 35.20 11.72
N ILE A 384 3.18 34.40 10.71
CA ILE A 384 2.18 34.72 9.69
C ILE A 384 0.88 34.04 10.11
N SER A 385 -0.16 34.84 10.38
CA SER A 385 -1.50 34.31 10.62
C SER A 385 -2.04 33.72 9.31
N PRO A 386 -2.47 32.45 9.27
CA PRO A 386 -3.01 31.85 8.06
C PRO A 386 -4.30 32.54 7.62
N ALA A 387 -4.62 32.41 6.33
CA ALA A 387 -5.95 32.68 5.76
C ALA A 387 -6.10 31.84 4.49
N ASN A 388 -7.29 31.28 4.30
CA ASN A 388 -7.71 30.47 3.16
C ASN A 388 -9.23 30.61 3.03
N THR A 389 -9.76 30.55 1.81
CA THR A 389 -11.21 30.55 1.55
C THR A 389 -11.67 29.11 1.25
N PRO A 390 -12.61 28.52 2.01
CA PRO A 390 -13.04 27.14 1.76
C PRO A 390 -13.67 26.95 0.36
N PRO A 391 -13.51 25.76 -0.24
CA PRO A 391 -14.05 25.46 -1.56
C PRO A 391 -15.58 25.51 -1.58
N VAL A 392 -16.14 25.78 -2.76
CA VAL A 392 -17.60 25.86 -2.98
C VAL A 392 -18.04 24.75 -3.93
N VAL A 393 -19.03 23.95 -3.53
CA VAL A 393 -19.67 22.96 -4.40
C VAL A 393 -20.38 23.66 -5.56
N GLY A 394 -20.10 23.23 -6.78
CA GLY A 394 -20.73 23.72 -8.01
C GLY A 394 -21.97 22.92 -8.36
N SER A 395 -21.80 21.86 -9.14
CA SER A 395 -22.88 20.99 -9.61
C SER A 395 -22.65 19.52 -9.26
N THR A 396 -23.68 18.89 -8.69
CA THR A 396 -23.81 17.43 -8.62
C THR A 396 -24.67 16.97 -9.79
N VAL A 397 -24.11 16.13 -10.66
CA VAL A 397 -24.81 15.48 -11.77
C VAL A 397 -24.82 13.96 -11.51
N VAL A 398 -26.00 13.36 -11.55
CA VAL A 398 -26.18 11.91 -11.37
C VAL A 398 -26.81 11.36 -12.64
N GLY A 399 -26.20 10.32 -13.21
CA GLY A 399 -26.71 9.64 -14.39
C GLY A 399 -27.89 8.71 -14.07
N THR A 400 -28.52 8.20 -15.13
CA THR A 400 -29.44 7.06 -15.00
C THR A 400 -28.66 5.76 -14.74
N PRO A 401 -29.21 4.79 -14.00
CA PRO A 401 -28.60 3.46 -13.88
C PRO A 401 -28.44 2.79 -15.25
N GLY A 402 -27.33 2.08 -15.45
CA GLY A 402 -27.21 1.12 -16.56
C GLY A 402 -28.23 -0.02 -16.38
N PRO A 403 -28.97 -0.45 -17.42
CA PRO A 403 -30.10 -1.38 -17.27
C PRO A 403 -29.68 -2.72 -16.66
N ALA A 404 -28.82 -3.46 -17.34
CA ALA A 404 -28.36 -4.78 -16.91
C ALA A 404 -27.68 -4.77 -15.53
N THR A 405 -26.79 -3.81 -15.25
CA THR A 405 -25.94 -3.81 -14.06
C THR A 405 -26.47 -3.00 -12.89
N GLY A 406 -27.35 -2.02 -13.13
CA GLY A 406 -27.81 -1.05 -12.13
C GLY A 406 -26.77 0.01 -11.74
N VAL A 407 -25.58 0.01 -12.35
CA VAL A 407 -24.49 0.94 -12.01
C VAL A 407 -24.86 2.37 -12.41
N VAL A 408 -24.65 3.32 -11.49
CA VAL A 408 -24.90 4.76 -11.70
C VAL A 408 -23.56 5.48 -11.76
N ALA A 409 -23.28 6.14 -12.89
CA ALA A 409 -22.17 7.09 -13.01
C ALA A 409 -22.63 8.51 -12.67
N GLY A 410 -21.73 9.34 -12.15
CA GLY A 410 -22.01 10.73 -11.82
C GLY A 410 -20.76 11.58 -11.65
N GLN A 411 -20.97 12.85 -11.34
CA GLN A 411 -19.95 13.88 -11.29
C GLN A 411 -20.32 14.91 -10.22
N VAL A 412 -19.42 15.20 -9.30
CA VAL A 412 -19.47 16.42 -8.46
C VAL A 412 -18.42 17.39 -8.98
N THR A 413 -18.77 18.66 -9.12
CA THR A 413 -17.81 19.74 -9.38
C THR A 413 -17.75 20.68 -8.19
N ALA A 414 -16.58 21.29 -7.97
CA ALA A 414 -16.37 22.34 -6.98
C ALA A 414 -15.35 23.35 -7.53
N THR A 415 -15.35 24.54 -6.95
CA THR A 415 -14.45 25.64 -7.31
C THR A 415 -13.86 26.25 -6.07
N ASP A 416 -12.58 26.59 -6.15
CA ASP A 416 -11.85 27.31 -5.12
C ASP A 416 -11.52 28.74 -5.57
N SER A 417 -11.54 29.71 -4.67
CA SER A 417 -11.24 31.12 -5.01
C SER A 417 -9.78 31.52 -4.87
N ASP A 418 -9.01 30.82 -4.01
CA ASP A 418 -7.56 31.00 -3.90
C ASP A 418 -6.81 30.13 -4.94
N SER A 419 -7.56 29.32 -5.70
CA SER A 419 -7.17 28.47 -6.83
C SER A 419 -6.43 27.19 -6.44
N ASP A 420 -6.78 26.62 -5.29
CA ASP A 420 -6.18 25.39 -4.77
C ASP A 420 -6.55 24.12 -5.55
N SER A 421 -5.73 23.07 -5.34
CA SER A 421 -5.96 21.73 -5.88
C SER A 421 -6.92 20.95 -5.00
N LEU A 422 -8.15 20.74 -5.50
CA LEU A 422 -9.19 20.04 -4.76
C LEU A 422 -9.01 18.52 -4.76
N VAL A 423 -9.27 17.90 -3.61
CA VAL A 423 -9.28 16.45 -3.41
C VAL A 423 -10.69 16.02 -3.02
N PHE A 424 -11.28 15.10 -3.81
CA PHE A 424 -12.61 14.55 -3.60
C PHE A 424 -12.54 13.17 -2.92
N THR A 425 -13.35 12.94 -1.90
CA THR A 425 -13.41 11.69 -1.13
C THR A 425 -14.84 11.22 -0.95
N ALA A 426 -15.08 9.91 -1.01
CA ALA A 426 -16.38 9.29 -0.77
C ALA A 426 -16.22 8.08 0.18
N PRO A 427 -17.26 7.69 0.94
CA PRO A 427 -17.25 6.42 1.66
C PRO A 427 -17.18 5.27 0.63
N PRO A 428 -16.31 4.25 0.81
CA PRO A 428 -16.10 3.21 -0.21
C PRO A 428 -17.32 2.29 -0.42
N ALA A 429 -18.25 2.28 0.53
CA ALA A 429 -19.53 1.59 0.44
C ALA A 429 -20.60 2.27 1.29
N THR A 430 -21.86 2.04 0.94
CA THR A 430 -23.06 2.37 1.71
C THR A 430 -23.71 1.08 2.22
N ALA A 431 -24.92 1.17 2.79
CA ALA A 431 -25.73 -0.01 3.08
C ALA A 431 -26.26 -0.73 1.82
N LYS A 432 -26.17 -0.09 0.64
CA LYS A 432 -26.82 -0.55 -0.61
C LYS A 432 -25.90 -0.70 -1.81
N GLY A 433 -24.65 -0.28 -1.75
CA GLY A 433 -23.71 -0.43 -2.87
C GLY A 433 -22.28 -0.02 -2.53
N ALA A 434 -21.36 -0.29 -3.45
CA ALA A 434 -20.01 0.25 -3.42
C ALA A 434 -19.98 1.61 -4.12
N VAL A 435 -19.10 2.52 -3.68
CA VAL A 435 -18.83 3.81 -4.34
C VAL A 435 -17.34 3.91 -4.63
N THR A 436 -17.00 4.22 -5.87
CA THR A 436 -15.63 4.61 -6.26
C THR A 436 -15.65 6.02 -6.84
N ILE A 437 -14.65 6.82 -6.49
CA ILE A 437 -14.52 8.21 -6.90
C ILE A 437 -13.10 8.48 -7.40
N ASP A 438 -12.99 9.24 -8.48
CA ASP A 438 -11.73 9.81 -8.93
C ASP A 438 -11.44 11.08 -8.10
N ALA A 439 -10.38 11.01 -7.30
CA ALA A 439 -10.10 12.01 -6.27
C ALA A 439 -9.65 13.39 -6.81
N VAL A 440 -9.41 13.54 -8.11
CA VAL A 440 -8.95 14.79 -8.74
C VAL A 440 -10.07 15.44 -9.56
N THR A 441 -10.86 14.64 -10.28
CA THR A 441 -11.93 15.12 -11.16
C THR A 441 -13.28 15.20 -10.47
N GLY A 442 -13.53 14.44 -9.38
CA GLY A 442 -14.84 14.35 -8.73
C GLY A 442 -15.86 13.47 -9.49
N ALA A 443 -15.43 12.74 -10.52
CA ALA A 443 -16.23 11.72 -11.20
C ALA A 443 -16.39 10.49 -10.29
N PHE A 444 -17.60 9.91 -10.21
CA PHE A 444 -17.87 8.76 -9.35
C PHE A 444 -18.74 7.70 -10.05
N THR A 445 -18.67 6.47 -9.54
CA THR A 445 -19.59 5.38 -9.87
C THR A 445 -20.10 4.71 -8.60
N PHE A 446 -21.42 4.50 -8.54
CA PHE A 446 -22.11 3.72 -7.52
C PHE A 446 -22.57 2.39 -8.13
N THR A 447 -22.22 1.28 -7.48
CA THR A 447 -22.58 -0.08 -7.87
C THR A 447 -23.49 -0.67 -6.82
N PRO A 448 -24.82 -0.74 -7.03
CA PRO A 448 -25.75 -1.30 -6.05
C PRO A 448 -25.54 -2.81 -5.85
N THR A 449 -25.80 -3.29 -4.64
CA THR A 449 -25.79 -4.73 -4.32
C THR A 449 -26.99 -5.44 -4.96
N SER A 450 -26.85 -6.75 -5.20
CA SER A 450 -27.94 -7.62 -5.64
C SER A 450 -29.15 -7.54 -4.70
N ALA A 451 -28.92 -7.53 -3.38
CA ALA A 451 -29.96 -7.38 -2.37
C ALA A 451 -30.70 -6.04 -2.46
N ALA A 452 -29.99 -4.92 -2.67
CA ALA A 452 -30.63 -3.61 -2.85
C ALA A 452 -31.45 -3.56 -4.16
N ARG A 453 -30.95 -4.13 -5.27
CA ARG A 453 -31.69 -4.24 -6.53
C ARG A 453 -32.93 -5.16 -6.42
N GLN A 454 -32.88 -6.21 -5.62
CA GLN A 454 -34.03 -7.07 -5.31
C GLN A 454 -35.07 -6.34 -4.45
N GLN A 455 -34.64 -5.62 -3.41
CA GLN A 455 -35.54 -4.80 -2.59
C GLN A 455 -36.21 -3.70 -3.41
N ALA A 456 -35.48 -3.00 -4.28
CA ALA A 456 -36.04 -2.02 -5.22
C ALA A 456 -37.07 -2.61 -6.21
N ALA A 457 -37.01 -3.94 -6.46
CA ALA A 457 -37.90 -4.68 -7.36
C ALA A 457 -39.15 -5.27 -6.68
N ALA A 458 -39.28 -5.23 -5.35
CA ALA A 458 -40.43 -5.82 -4.67
C ALA A 458 -41.75 -5.08 -5.01
N PRO A 459 -42.91 -5.78 -5.09
CA PRO A 459 -44.19 -5.17 -5.48
C PRO A 459 -44.66 -4.03 -4.57
N ASP A 460 -44.25 -4.07 -3.30
CA ASP A 460 -44.53 -3.12 -2.23
C ASP A 460 -43.37 -2.16 -1.92
N ALA A 461 -42.27 -2.24 -2.68
CA ALA A 461 -41.07 -1.44 -2.44
C ALA A 461 -41.35 0.07 -2.47
N THR A 462 -40.68 0.79 -1.60
CA THR A 462 -40.84 2.24 -1.39
C THR A 462 -39.82 3.05 -2.19
N ASP A 463 -39.98 4.37 -2.23
CA ASP A 463 -38.96 5.27 -2.79
C ASP A 463 -37.64 5.21 -2.01
N ALA A 464 -37.71 4.90 -0.71
CA ALA A 464 -36.53 4.67 0.12
C ALA A 464 -35.80 3.37 -0.26
N ASP A 465 -36.49 2.36 -0.81
CA ASP A 465 -35.86 1.14 -1.32
C ASP A 465 -35.18 1.37 -2.68
N ARG A 466 -35.82 2.15 -3.56
CA ARG A 466 -35.35 2.50 -4.91
C ARG A 466 -34.31 3.64 -4.95
N THR A 467 -33.84 4.13 -3.82
CA THR A 467 -32.79 5.16 -3.73
C THR A 467 -31.71 4.80 -2.72
N ASP A 468 -30.54 5.42 -2.87
CA ASP A 468 -29.49 5.44 -1.86
C ASP A 468 -28.82 6.82 -1.82
N SER A 469 -28.13 7.15 -0.72
CA SER A 469 -27.54 8.47 -0.52
C SER A 469 -26.23 8.44 0.25
N PHE A 470 -25.25 9.22 -0.22
CA PHE A 470 -23.96 9.40 0.42
C PHE A 470 -23.47 10.85 0.25
N ALA A 471 -22.43 11.22 1.00
CA ALA A 471 -21.74 12.49 0.84
C ALA A 471 -20.43 12.28 0.06
N ILE A 472 -20.07 13.27 -0.76
CA ILE A 472 -18.72 13.44 -1.29
C ILE A 472 -18.10 14.64 -0.58
N ASP A 473 -17.07 14.39 0.23
CA ASP A 473 -16.33 15.40 0.95
C ASP A 473 -15.17 15.92 0.08
N ILE A 474 -14.91 17.22 0.16
CA ILE A 474 -13.99 17.95 -0.71
C ILE A 474 -13.07 18.80 0.18
N THR A 475 -11.76 18.79 -0.06
CA THR A 475 -10.81 19.67 0.63
C THR A 475 -9.82 20.31 -0.34
N ASP A 476 -9.38 21.52 0.01
CA ASP A 476 -8.36 22.34 -0.65
C ASP A 476 -6.92 22.01 -0.21
N GLY A 477 -6.75 21.20 0.84
CA GLY A 477 -5.46 20.95 1.48
C GLY A 477 -4.93 22.12 2.34
N HIS A 478 -5.65 23.24 2.43
CA HIS A 478 -5.37 24.43 3.25
C HIS A 478 -6.39 24.63 4.39
N GLY A 479 -7.06 23.54 4.78
CA GLY A 479 -7.92 23.45 5.95
C GLY A 479 -9.37 23.84 5.71
N GLY A 480 -9.74 24.23 4.48
CA GLY A 480 -11.13 24.38 4.08
C GLY A 480 -11.71 23.05 3.59
N THR A 481 -13.01 22.90 3.80
CA THR A 481 -13.77 21.73 3.37
C THR A 481 -15.16 22.11 2.88
N ALA A 482 -15.68 21.29 1.98
CA ALA A 482 -17.07 21.31 1.55
C ALA A 482 -17.59 19.87 1.43
N SER A 483 -18.90 19.69 1.41
CA SER A 483 -19.53 18.38 1.28
C SER A 483 -20.73 18.45 0.33
N ALA A 484 -20.76 17.54 -0.64
CA ALA A 484 -21.81 17.44 -1.64
C ALA A 484 -22.68 16.22 -1.36
N ALA A 485 -23.97 16.44 -1.07
CA ALA A 485 -24.93 15.36 -0.96
C ALA A 485 -25.22 14.75 -2.34
N VAL A 486 -25.12 13.42 -2.44
CA VAL A 486 -25.44 12.64 -3.64
C VAL A 486 -26.60 11.72 -3.32
N THR A 487 -27.62 11.71 -4.18
CA THR A 487 -28.70 10.70 -4.17
C THR A 487 -28.67 9.96 -5.49
N VAL A 488 -28.55 8.64 -5.43
CA VAL A 488 -28.55 7.74 -6.58
C VAL A 488 -29.85 6.94 -6.61
N SER A 489 -30.32 6.61 -7.82
CA SER A 489 -31.42 5.66 -7.99
C SER A 489 -30.86 4.24 -7.99
N VAL A 490 -31.42 3.39 -7.14
CA VAL A 490 -31.19 1.95 -7.20
C VAL A 490 -32.21 1.42 -8.22
N SER A 491 -31.75 1.15 -9.44
CA SER A 491 -32.60 0.43 -10.39
C SER A 491 -32.99 -0.91 -9.79
N PRO A 492 -34.27 -1.33 -9.90
CA PRO A 492 -34.65 -2.73 -9.73
C PRO A 492 -33.66 -3.66 -10.43
N ALA A 493 -33.59 -4.92 -10.01
CA ALA A 493 -33.09 -5.94 -10.90
C ALA A 493 -33.93 -5.88 -12.19
N ASP A 494 -33.30 -5.63 -13.34
CA ASP A 494 -33.87 -6.02 -14.62
C ASP A 494 -34.25 -7.48 -14.45
N GLN A 495 -35.54 -7.79 -14.51
CA GLN A 495 -36.01 -9.13 -14.18
C GLN A 495 -35.32 -10.10 -15.15
N PRO A 496 -34.59 -11.13 -14.66
CA PRO A 496 -34.10 -12.18 -15.53
C PRO A 496 -35.31 -12.73 -16.30
N PRO A 497 -35.21 -12.90 -17.64
CA PRO A 497 -36.33 -12.87 -18.57
C PRO A 497 -37.55 -13.62 -18.05
N ALA A 498 -38.52 -12.82 -17.55
CA ALA A 498 -39.63 -13.16 -16.65
C ALA A 498 -39.59 -14.60 -16.09
N SER A 499 -38.59 -14.88 -15.25
CA SER A 499 -38.29 -16.17 -14.58
C SER A 499 -38.95 -17.38 -15.24
N ALA A 500 -38.22 -18.06 -16.15
CA ALA A 500 -38.63 -19.34 -16.71
C ALA A 500 -39.25 -20.23 -15.61
N GLU A 501 -40.54 -20.54 -15.74
CA GLU A 501 -41.32 -21.19 -14.69
C GLU A 501 -40.67 -22.55 -14.43
N GLN A 502 -40.26 -22.84 -13.20
CA GLN A 502 -39.48 -24.04 -12.90
C GLN A 502 -40.20 -25.30 -13.41
N LEU A 503 -39.51 -26.17 -14.17
CA LEU A 503 -40.08 -27.40 -14.72
C LEU A 503 -40.68 -28.26 -13.59
N ARG A 504 -41.96 -28.64 -13.71
CA ARG A 504 -42.69 -29.23 -12.57
C ARG A 504 -42.70 -30.76 -12.71
N PRO A 505 -42.69 -31.53 -11.60
CA PRO A 505 -42.92 -32.97 -11.63
C PRO A 505 -44.11 -33.39 -12.52
N ALA A 506 -45.23 -32.66 -12.43
CA ALA A 506 -46.45 -32.89 -13.20
C ALA A 506 -46.35 -32.55 -14.70
N ASP A 507 -45.25 -31.96 -15.17
CA ASP A 507 -45.03 -31.71 -16.59
C ASP A 507 -44.41 -32.94 -17.31
N LEU A 508 -43.93 -33.95 -16.56
CA LEU A 508 -43.44 -35.22 -17.08
C LEU A 508 -44.59 -36.21 -17.32
N SER A 509 -44.67 -36.78 -18.53
CA SER A 509 -45.65 -37.81 -18.91
C SER A 509 -44.96 -39.08 -19.43
N PHE A 510 -45.20 -40.23 -18.80
CA PHE A 510 -44.60 -41.49 -19.23
C PHE A 510 -45.19 -42.00 -20.56
N GLU A 511 -44.33 -42.32 -21.53
CA GLU A 511 -44.71 -42.76 -22.88
C GLU A 511 -44.58 -44.27 -23.12
N GLY A 512 -43.62 -44.93 -22.47
CA GLY A 512 -43.32 -46.35 -22.62
C GLY A 512 -41.82 -46.65 -22.54
N PHE A 513 -41.43 -47.87 -22.91
CA PHE A 513 -40.04 -48.33 -22.95
C PHE A 513 -39.64 -48.88 -24.31
N PHE A 514 -38.32 -48.94 -24.53
CA PHE A 514 -37.69 -49.93 -25.40
C PHE A 514 -36.56 -50.65 -24.66
N ARG A 515 -36.18 -51.83 -25.16
CA ARG A 515 -35.11 -52.69 -24.62
C ARG A 515 -33.80 -52.44 -25.37
N VAL A 516 -32.70 -52.43 -24.63
CA VAL A 516 -31.35 -52.48 -25.20
C VAL A 516 -31.03 -53.93 -25.58
N PRO A 517 -30.42 -54.20 -26.75
CA PRO A 517 -29.88 -55.52 -27.08
C PRO A 517 -28.96 -56.07 -25.98
N THR A 518 -29.09 -57.36 -25.67
CA THR A 518 -28.28 -58.04 -24.67
C THR A 518 -27.40 -59.13 -25.27
N GLY A 519 -26.27 -59.39 -24.61
CA GLY A 519 -25.41 -60.52 -24.92
C GLY A 519 -24.50 -60.28 -26.11
N GLN A 520 -24.22 -61.34 -26.86
CA GLN A 520 -23.21 -61.33 -27.93
C GLN A 520 -23.83 -61.01 -29.29
N LEU A 521 -23.46 -59.85 -29.84
CA LEU A 521 -23.95 -59.38 -31.14
C LEU A 521 -23.25 -60.08 -32.32
N ALA A 522 -21.94 -60.30 -32.19
CA ALA A 522 -21.09 -60.98 -33.17
C ALA A 522 -19.83 -61.53 -32.49
N ALA A 523 -18.88 -62.11 -33.24
CA ALA A 523 -17.64 -62.64 -32.67
C ALA A 523 -16.85 -61.56 -31.89
N GLY A 524 -16.85 -61.65 -30.55
CA GLY A 524 -16.17 -60.70 -29.67
C GLY A 524 -16.90 -59.37 -29.40
N GLN A 525 -18.03 -59.10 -30.07
CA GLN A 525 -18.86 -57.90 -29.92
C GLN A 525 -20.03 -58.17 -28.97
N TYR A 526 -20.28 -57.27 -28.02
CA TYR A 526 -21.31 -57.41 -26.99
C TYR A 526 -22.08 -56.11 -26.79
N ALA A 527 -23.35 -56.21 -26.39
CA ALA A 527 -24.14 -55.10 -25.87
C ALA A 527 -24.63 -55.40 -24.46
N THR A 528 -24.33 -54.47 -23.55
CA THR A 528 -24.84 -54.38 -22.18
C THR A 528 -24.82 -52.89 -21.78
N LEU A 529 -25.71 -52.48 -20.87
CA LEU A 529 -25.46 -51.27 -20.08
C LEU A 529 -24.61 -51.66 -18.88
N ALA A 530 -23.51 -50.93 -18.64
CA ALA A 530 -22.70 -51.12 -17.44
C ALA A 530 -23.47 -50.74 -16.16
N TYR A 531 -23.24 -51.50 -15.09
CA TYR A 531 -23.66 -51.13 -13.75
C TYR A 531 -23.01 -49.80 -13.34
N GLY A 532 -23.63 -49.04 -12.44
CA GLY A 532 -23.02 -47.83 -11.88
C GLY A 532 -23.05 -46.56 -12.74
N GLY A 533 -23.78 -46.50 -13.85
CA GLY A 533 -23.98 -45.23 -14.58
C GLY A 533 -24.95 -45.34 -15.76
N ALA A 534 -24.95 -46.50 -16.43
CA ALA A 534 -25.85 -46.84 -17.54
C ALA A 534 -25.92 -45.77 -18.65
N ALA A 535 -24.78 -45.09 -18.87
CA ALA A 535 -24.72 -43.84 -19.63
C ALA A 535 -25.28 -43.94 -21.05
N LEU A 536 -26.03 -42.89 -21.42
CA LEU A 536 -26.48 -42.66 -22.79
C LEU A 536 -25.96 -41.32 -23.31
N ALA A 537 -25.60 -41.31 -24.59
CA ALA A 537 -25.64 -40.11 -25.42
C ALA A 537 -26.54 -40.39 -26.64
N SER A 538 -27.05 -39.35 -27.32
CA SER A 538 -27.81 -39.54 -28.57
C SER A 538 -27.37 -38.58 -29.65
N ARG A 539 -27.58 -38.98 -30.91
CA ARG A 539 -27.47 -38.14 -32.10
C ARG A 539 -28.61 -38.43 -33.08
N ILE A 540 -28.75 -37.59 -34.09
CA ILE A 540 -29.61 -37.88 -35.25
C ILE A 540 -28.75 -38.39 -36.41
N VAL A 541 -29.15 -39.51 -37.01
CA VAL A 541 -28.58 -40.03 -38.26
C VAL A 541 -29.74 -40.24 -39.23
N ASP A 542 -29.66 -39.66 -40.44
CA ASP A 542 -30.69 -39.74 -41.49
C ASP A 542 -32.14 -39.45 -41.02
N GLY A 543 -32.30 -38.62 -39.98
CA GLY A 543 -33.60 -38.30 -39.38
C GLY A 543 -34.14 -39.33 -38.39
N GLN A 544 -33.32 -40.24 -37.89
CA GLN A 544 -33.63 -41.18 -36.80
C GLN A 544 -32.73 -40.93 -35.60
N ARG A 545 -33.26 -41.06 -34.38
CA ARG A 545 -32.44 -40.95 -33.16
C ARG A 545 -31.67 -42.23 -32.92
N HIS A 546 -30.36 -42.09 -32.80
CA HIS A 546 -29.45 -43.16 -32.39
C HIS A 546 -28.94 -42.89 -30.98
N PHE A 547 -28.79 -43.93 -30.18
CA PHE A 547 -28.20 -43.88 -28.84
C PHE A 547 -26.85 -44.57 -28.82
N PHE A 548 -25.83 -43.88 -28.30
CA PHE A 548 -24.57 -44.49 -27.89
C PHE A 548 -24.71 -45.00 -26.46
N LEU A 549 -24.26 -46.23 -26.25
CA LEU A 549 -24.18 -46.89 -24.95
C LEU A 549 -22.90 -47.71 -24.84
N THR A 550 -22.50 -48.02 -23.62
CA THR A 550 -21.21 -48.67 -23.34
C THR A 550 -21.32 -49.82 -22.34
N GLY A 551 -20.66 -50.93 -22.67
CA GLY A 551 -20.61 -52.14 -21.84
C GLY A 551 -19.33 -52.22 -21.01
N HIS A 552 -19.35 -52.99 -19.92
CA HIS A 552 -18.16 -53.20 -19.10
C HIS A 552 -17.27 -54.33 -19.64
N ARG A 553 -15.98 -54.05 -19.85
CA ARG A 553 -14.94 -55.10 -20.02
C ARG A 553 -13.64 -54.65 -19.36
N TYR A 554 -12.95 -55.57 -18.70
CA TYR A 554 -11.79 -55.34 -17.80
C TYR A 554 -10.54 -54.64 -18.39
N ALA A 555 -10.59 -54.13 -19.62
CA ALA A 555 -9.52 -53.34 -20.24
C ALA A 555 -10.07 -52.21 -21.12
N ASN A 556 -11.12 -52.51 -21.90
CA ASN A 556 -11.67 -51.64 -22.94
C ASN A 556 -13.21 -51.66 -22.85
N ASP A 557 -13.86 -50.51 -22.76
CA ASP A 557 -15.34 -50.45 -22.68
C ASP A 557 -15.90 -50.23 -24.10
N PRO A 558 -16.59 -51.22 -24.71
CA PRO A 558 -17.02 -51.11 -26.09
C PRO A 558 -18.25 -50.20 -26.24
N VAL A 559 -18.23 -49.34 -27.27
CA VAL A 559 -19.39 -48.53 -27.67
C VAL A 559 -20.25 -49.28 -28.68
N VAL A 560 -21.56 -49.31 -28.40
CA VAL A 560 -22.60 -49.75 -29.32
C VAL A 560 -23.50 -48.55 -29.63
N GLU A 561 -23.81 -48.36 -30.90
CA GLU A 561 -24.81 -47.40 -31.38
C GLU A 561 -26.07 -48.18 -31.78
N ILE A 562 -27.22 -47.82 -31.18
CA ILE A 562 -28.53 -48.46 -31.42
C ILE A 562 -29.54 -47.45 -31.97
N VAL A 563 -30.47 -47.90 -32.80
CA VAL A 563 -31.55 -47.08 -33.36
C VAL A 563 -32.74 -47.06 -32.39
N SER A 564 -33.27 -45.88 -32.07
CA SER A 564 -34.48 -45.73 -31.27
C SER A 564 -35.70 -46.34 -32.01
N PRO A 565 -36.43 -47.31 -31.43
CA PRO A 565 -37.62 -47.86 -32.06
C PRO A 565 -38.71 -46.79 -32.26
N ALA A 566 -39.40 -46.84 -33.41
CA ALA A 566 -40.51 -45.95 -33.75
C ALA A 566 -41.80 -46.19 -32.92
N ALA A 567 -41.80 -47.19 -32.04
CA ALA A 567 -42.89 -47.52 -31.14
C ALA A 567 -42.33 -47.88 -29.75
N LEU A 568 -43.15 -47.71 -28.71
CA LEU A 568 -42.78 -48.01 -27.32
C LEU A 568 -43.74 -49.02 -26.71
N GLY A 569 -43.24 -49.92 -25.87
CA GLY A 569 -44.07 -50.85 -25.09
C GLY A 569 -44.46 -50.24 -23.74
N ARG A 570 -45.69 -50.48 -23.29
CA ARG A 570 -46.16 -50.04 -21.96
C ARG A 570 -45.78 -51.00 -20.82
N THR A 571 -45.19 -52.15 -21.13
CA THR A 571 -44.65 -53.12 -20.16
C THR A 571 -43.32 -53.69 -20.66
N PRO A 572 -42.44 -54.19 -19.78
CA PRO A 572 -41.12 -54.73 -20.14
C PRO A 572 -41.14 -55.80 -21.25
N GLY A 573 -42.05 -56.78 -21.15
CA GLY A 573 -42.19 -57.84 -22.14
C GLY A 573 -42.72 -57.37 -23.51
N ALA A 574 -43.51 -56.28 -23.52
CA ALA A 574 -44.07 -55.68 -24.74
C ALA A 574 -43.17 -54.59 -25.36
N ALA A 575 -42.10 -54.19 -24.68
CA ALA A 575 -41.14 -53.22 -25.19
C ALA A 575 -40.38 -53.79 -26.40
N PRO A 576 -40.30 -53.09 -27.56
CA PRO A 576 -39.47 -53.54 -28.66
C PRO A 576 -37.99 -53.51 -28.26
N VAL A 577 -37.18 -54.37 -28.88
CA VAL A 577 -35.71 -54.29 -28.76
C VAL A 577 -35.22 -53.32 -29.83
N ALA A 578 -34.28 -52.44 -29.48
CA ALA A 578 -33.64 -51.53 -30.42
C ALA A 578 -32.74 -52.27 -31.41
N ASP A 579 -32.73 -51.86 -32.67
CA ASP A 579 -31.81 -52.41 -33.67
C ASP A 579 -30.39 -51.88 -33.43
N VAL A 580 -29.37 -52.72 -33.62
CA VAL A 580 -27.97 -52.28 -33.56
C VAL A 580 -27.60 -51.62 -34.90
N TRP A 581 -27.21 -50.35 -34.84
CA TRP A 581 -26.70 -49.61 -36.00
C TRP A 581 -25.23 -49.95 -36.26
N ARG A 582 -24.38 -49.77 -35.26
CA ARG A 582 -22.93 -50.02 -35.38
C ARG A 582 -22.31 -50.42 -34.04
N TYR A 583 -21.30 -51.29 -34.11
CA TYR A 583 -20.36 -51.53 -33.02
C TYR A 583 -19.07 -50.77 -33.35
N TRP A 584 -18.68 -49.81 -32.50
CA TRP A 584 -17.55 -48.92 -32.74
C TRP A 584 -16.24 -49.38 -32.09
N GLY A 585 -16.30 -50.40 -31.23
CA GLY A 585 -15.13 -50.91 -30.51
C GLY A 585 -14.80 -50.11 -29.25
N ASP A 586 -13.54 -50.19 -28.83
CA ASP A 586 -13.05 -49.57 -27.58
C ASP A 586 -13.20 -48.05 -27.57
N ILE A 587 -13.97 -47.51 -26.63
CA ILE A 587 -14.15 -46.07 -26.48
C ILE A 587 -12.83 -45.34 -26.20
N TYR A 588 -11.84 -46.00 -25.60
CA TYR A 588 -10.61 -45.36 -25.15
C TYR A 588 -9.46 -45.39 -26.17
N GLY A 589 -9.61 -46.07 -27.30
CA GLY A 589 -8.54 -46.22 -28.30
C GLY A 589 -7.21 -46.70 -27.68
N GLY A 590 -7.27 -47.63 -26.72
CA GLY A 590 -6.13 -48.15 -25.96
C GLY A 590 -5.57 -47.23 -24.87
N ARG A 591 -6.21 -46.10 -24.54
CA ARG A 591 -5.72 -45.06 -23.60
C ARG A 591 -6.38 -45.11 -22.20
N LYS A 592 -7.06 -46.20 -21.84
CA LYS A 592 -7.68 -46.36 -20.50
C LYS A 592 -6.58 -46.46 -19.44
N ILE A 593 -6.50 -45.49 -18.52
CA ILE A 593 -5.52 -45.50 -17.42
C ILE A 593 -6.20 -46.06 -16.18
N THR A 594 -6.02 -47.35 -15.95
CA THR A 594 -6.31 -47.96 -14.64
C THR A 594 -5.26 -47.52 -13.63
N ALA A 595 -5.65 -47.32 -12.37
CA ALA A 595 -4.68 -47.17 -11.28
C ALA A 595 -3.76 -48.41 -11.19
N GLU A 596 -2.56 -48.26 -10.62
CA GLU A 596 -1.56 -49.34 -10.53
C GLU A 596 -1.98 -50.46 -9.56
N GLU A 597 -2.91 -51.31 -10.00
CA GLU A 597 -3.10 -52.64 -9.44
C GLU A 597 -1.99 -53.54 -10.01
N SER A 598 -1.14 -54.10 -9.13
CA SER A 598 0.08 -54.82 -9.52
C SER A 598 -0.15 -56.18 -10.20
N ASP A 599 -1.41 -56.55 -10.40
CA ASP A 599 -1.87 -57.74 -11.10
C ASP A 599 -2.74 -57.29 -12.30
N PRO A 600 -2.21 -57.29 -13.54
CA PRO A 600 -2.97 -56.86 -14.72
C PRO A 600 -4.12 -57.81 -15.09
N THR A 601 -4.30 -58.93 -14.39
CA THR A 601 -5.50 -59.79 -14.50
C THR A 601 -6.62 -59.38 -13.55
N ARG A 602 -6.36 -58.47 -12.61
CA ARG A 602 -7.34 -57.94 -11.66
C ARG A 602 -7.90 -56.57 -12.00
N ALA A 603 -7.25 -55.80 -12.87
CA ALA A 603 -7.51 -54.40 -13.20
C ALA A 603 -9.01 -53.99 -13.16
N ASN A 604 -9.50 -53.62 -11.96
CA ASN A 604 -10.93 -53.55 -11.70
C ASN A 604 -11.45 -52.14 -11.42
N ALA A 605 -12.74 -51.96 -11.74
CA ALA A 605 -13.58 -50.83 -11.37
C ALA A 605 -13.20 -49.43 -11.92
N ASN A 606 -12.44 -49.33 -13.04
CA ASN A 606 -12.56 -48.16 -13.93
C ASN A 606 -13.78 -48.37 -14.84
N TRP A 607 -14.87 -47.64 -14.61
CA TRP A 607 -16.10 -47.74 -15.42
C TRP A 607 -16.39 -46.43 -16.15
N THR A 608 -16.85 -46.49 -17.40
CA THR A 608 -17.51 -45.35 -18.04
C THR A 608 -18.82 -45.06 -17.28
N GLU A 609 -18.86 -43.98 -16.51
CA GLU A 609 -20.06 -43.61 -15.75
C GLU A 609 -20.93 -42.62 -16.55
N GLY A 610 -20.35 -41.84 -17.48
CA GLY A 610 -21.06 -40.83 -18.28
C GLY A 610 -20.62 -40.72 -19.75
N LEU A 611 -21.53 -40.21 -20.61
CA LEU A 611 -21.36 -40.02 -22.05
C LEU A 611 -22.03 -38.73 -22.53
N LEU A 612 -21.45 -38.02 -23.50
CA LEU A 612 -22.12 -36.93 -24.23
C LEU A 612 -21.74 -36.95 -25.71
N TRP A 613 -22.68 -36.64 -26.58
CA TRP A 613 -22.40 -36.45 -28.02
C TRP A 613 -22.19 -34.96 -28.31
N ASP A 614 -20.94 -34.59 -28.60
CA ASP A 614 -20.58 -33.25 -29.08
C ASP A 614 -20.81 -33.21 -30.60
N GLU A 615 -22.00 -32.76 -31.00
CA GLU A 615 -22.42 -32.62 -32.40
C GLU A 615 -21.53 -31.63 -33.17
N ALA A 616 -21.00 -30.59 -32.50
CA ALA A 616 -20.11 -29.62 -33.14
C ALA A 616 -18.72 -30.21 -33.42
N GLY A 617 -18.23 -31.08 -32.53
CA GLY A 617 -16.98 -31.84 -32.69
C GLY A 617 -17.13 -33.21 -33.37
N GLN A 618 -18.34 -33.65 -33.71
CA GLN A 618 -18.66 -35.01 -34.21
C GLN A 618 -18.04 -36.14 -33.37
N ARG A 619 -18.08 -35.99 -32.03
CA ARG A 619 -17.31 -36.84 -31.10
C ARG A 619 -18.10 -37.21 -29.85
N LEU A 620 -17.91 -38.45 -29.40
CA LEU A 620 -18.46 -38.95 -28.15
C LEU A 620 -17.49 -38.58 -27.01
N LEU A 621 -17.87 -37.59 -26.20
CA LEU A 621 -17.23 -37.32 -24.92
C LEU A 621 -17.61 -38.44 -23.92
N TRP A 622 -16.69 -38.78 -23.03
CA TRP A 622 -16.88 -39.84 -22.04
C TRP A 622 -16.23 -39.50 -20.71
N SER A 623 -16.86 -39.90 -19.60
CA SER A 623 -16.28 -39.79 -18.26
C SER A 623 -16.12 -41.16 -17.60
N TYR A 624 -15.00 -41.37 -16.91
CA TYR A 624 -14.76 -42.57 -16.10
C TYR A 624 -14.09 -42.25 -14.77
N GLY A 625 -14.18 -43.19 -13.84
CA GLY A 625 -13.44 -43.12 -12.59
C GLY A 625 -13.21 -44.50 -11.98
N ASN A 626 -12.28 -44.58 -11.02
CA ASN A 626 -12.03 -45.81 -10.26
C ASN A 626 -12.76 -45.78 -8.90
N TRP A 627 -13.60 -46.78 -8.61
CA TRP A 627 -14.32 -46.87 -7.33
C TRP A 627 -13.40 -47.06 -6.11
N TYR A 628 -12.34 -47.85 -6.24
CA TYR A 628 -11.44 -48.24 -5.14
C TYR A 628 -10.20 -47.34 -5.01
N ALA A 629 -9.70 -46.77 -6.11
CA ALA A 629 -8.53 -45.88 -6.17
C ALA A 629 -8.91 -44.38 -6.15
N ALA A 630 -9.95 -44.02 -5.40
CA ALA A 630 -10.53 -42.67 -5.37
C ALA A 630 -9.61 -41.57 -4.78
N LEU A 631 -8.44 -41.91 -4.22
CA LEU A 631 -7.49 -40.98 -3.61
C LEU A 631 -6.26 -40.68 -4.49
N ALA A 632 -6.18 -41.24 -5.71
CA ALA A 632 -5.06 -41.06 -6.60
C ALA A 632 -5.12 -39.69 -7.34
N VAL A 633 -4.17 -38.80 -7.02
CA VAL A 633 -4.05 -37.41 -7.55
C VAL A 633 -3.87 -37.33 -9.09
N ASN A 634 -3.64 -38.46 -9.76
CA ASN A 634 -3.40 -38.56 -11.20
C ASN A 634 -4.51 -39.28 -11.98
N ASN A 635 -5.65 -39.64 -11.37
CA ASN A 635 -6.71 -40.34 -12.09
C ASN A 635 -7.43 -39.39 -13.08
N PRO A 636 -7.35 -39.61 -14.40
CA PRO A 636 -8.10 -38.82 -15.37
C PRO A 636 -9.60 -39.15 -15.29
N VAL A 637 -10.45 -38.23 -15.77
CA VAL A 637 -11.91 -38.30 -15.61
C VAL A 637 -12.71 -38.01 -16.86
N LEU A 638 -12.10 -37.45 -17.91
CA LEU A 638 -12.79 -37.06 -19.16
C LEU A 638 -11.96 -37.46 -20.38
N GLY A 639 -12.61 -37.76 -21.49
CA GLY A 639 -11.97 -37.83 -22.81
C GLY A 639 -12.98 -37.65 -23.93
N ALA A 640 -12.51 -37.80 -25.18
CA ALA A 640 -13.34 -37.69 -26.37
C ALA A 640 -12.90 -38.70 -27.43
N THR A 641 -13.86 -39.28 -28.15
CA THR A 641 -13.60 -40.19 -29.27
C THR A 641 -14.39 -39.78 -30.49
N GLU A 642 -13.66 -39.39 -31.54
CA GLU A 642 -14.16 -39.09 -32.88
C GLU A 642 -14.44 -40.40 -33.62
N PHE A 643 -15.49 -40.42 -34.44
CA PHE A 643 -15.96 -41.62 -35.14
C PHE A 643 -15.97 -41.41 -36.66
N ASP A 644 -15.01 -42.05 -37.33
CA ASP A 644 -14.81 -41.89 -38.77
C ASP A 644 -15.82 -42.69 -39.61
N ALA A 645 -16.12 -42.20 -40.81
CA ALA A 645 -17.12 -42.81 -41.69
C ALA A 645 -16.79 -44.28 -42.03
N ASP A 646 -15.50 -44.59 -42.24
CA ASP A 646 -15.03 -45.95 -42.53
C ASP A 646 -15.20 -46.93 -41.35
N GLY A 647 -15.41 -46.43 -40.13
CA GLY A 647 -15.56 -47.21 -38.90
C GLY A 647 -14.31 -47.30 -38.05
N SER A 648 -13.25 -46.55 -38.38
CA SER A 648 -12.18 -46.25 -37.45
C SER A 648 -12.63 -45.20 -36.41
N SER A 649 -11.82 -45.01 -35.37
CA SER A 649 -12.10 -44.07 -34.28
C SER A 649 -10.83 -43.46 -33.72
N THR A 650 -10.89 -42.19 -33.37
CA THR A 650 -9.73 -41.40 -32.93
C THR A 650 -9.98 -40.83 -31.54
N THR A 651 -9.19 -41.29 -30.56
CA THR A 651 -9.38 -40.92 -29.14
C THR A 651 -8.40 -39.86 -28.66
N GLN A 652 -8.94 -38.82 -28.03
CA GLN A 652 -8.25 -37.71 -27.37
C GLN A 652 -8.38 -37.83 -25.83
N GLY A 653 -7.45 -37.21 -25.10
CA GLY A 653 -7.32 -37.41 -23.65
C GLY A 653 -6.65 -38.76 -23.29
N ALA A 654 -6.95 -39.38 -22.15
CA ALA A 654 -7.83 -38.91 -21.09
C ALA A 654 -7.26 -37.67 -20.38
N TRP A 655 -8.11 -36.70 -20.08
CA TRP A 655 -7.81 -35.47 -19.35
C TRP A 655 -8.18 -35.59 -17.87
N ARG A 656 -7.57 -34.76 -17.02
CA ARG A 656 -7.88 -34.63 -15.58
C ARG A 656 -8.40 -33.23 -15.30
N THR A 657 -9.22 -33.06 -14.27
CA THR A 657 -9.70 -31.74 -13.81
C THR A 657 -8.80 -31.16 -12.73
N THR A 658 -8.85 -29.85 -12.50
CA THR A 658 -8.33 -29.24 -11.24
C THR A 658 -9.25 -29.52 -10.05
N ALA A 659 -10.53 -29.76 -10.31
CA ALA A 659 -11.49 -30.28 -9.34
C ALA A 659 -11.13 -31.72 -8.90
N PRO A 660 -11.44 -32.13 -7.66
CA PRO A 660 -11.24 -33.50 -7.20
C PRO A 660 -11.92 -34.51 -8.13
N SER A 661 -11.18 -35.52 -8.62
CA SER A 661 -11.70 -36.55 -9.53
C SER A 661 -12.90 -37.32 -8.97
N GLN A 662 -13.01 -37.36 -7.64
CA GLN A 662 -14.16 -37.83 -6.86
C GLN A 662 -15.49 -37.16 -7.24
N GLN A 663 -15.45 -35.89 -7.68
CA GLN A 663 -16.59 -35.01 -7.92
C GLN A 663 -16.87 -34.75 -9.41
N THR A 664 -16.07 -35.33 -10.33
CA THR A 664 -16.13 -35.04 -11.78
C THR A 664 -16.13 -36.28 -12.68
N ARG A 665 -16.27 -37.47 -12.10
CA ARG A 665 -16.13 -38.78 -12.78
C ARG A 665 -17.44 -39.42 -13.29
N SER A 666 -18.58 -39.10 -12.66
CA SER A 666 -19.81 -39.89 -12.84
C SER A 666 -20.61 -39.52 -14.08
N PHE A 667 -20.63 -38.25 -14.47
CA PHE A 667 -21.42 -37.81 -15.63
C PHE A 667 -20.89 -36.51 -16.21
N ALA A 668 -21.27 -36.26 -17.46
CA ALA A 668 -21.10 -34.97 -18.11
C ALA A 668 -22.46 -34.46 -18.61
N VAL A 669 -22.66 -33.14 -18.59
CA VAL A 669 -23.85 -32.46 -19.11
C VAL A 669 -23.42 -31.20 -19.88
N PHE A 670 -24.02 -30.92 -21.04
CA PHE A 670 -23.84 -29.61 -21.68
C PHE A 670 -24.58 -28.53 -20.88
N LEU A 671 -23.92 -27.42 -20.60
CA LEU A 671 -24.53 -26.31 -19.86
C LEU A 671 -25.55 -25.60 -20.75
N SER A 672 -26.65 -25.15 -20.16
CA SER A 672 -27.61 -24.29 -20.87
C SER A 672 -26.95 -22.95 -21.28
N PRO A 673 -27.46 -22.25 -22.30
CA PRO A 673 -26.89 -20.96 -22.71
C PRO A 673 -26.82 -19.91 -21.59
N ALA A 674 -27.80 -19.91 -20.67
CA ALA A 674 -27.81 -19.00 -19.54
C ALA A 674 -26.73 -19.34 -18.50
N VAL A 675 -26.60 -20.62 -18.13
CA VAL A 675 -25.57 -21.08 -17.18
C VAL A 675 -24.17 -20.96 -17.79
N SER A 676 -24.01 -21.25 -19.08
CA SER A 676 -22.76 -21.06 -19.83
C SER A 676 -22.30 -19.60 -19.81
N ALA A 677 -23.20 -18.66 -20.16
CA ALA A 677 -22.89 -17.23 -20.16
C ALA A 677 -22.56 -16.68 -18.76
N ALA A 678 -23.24 -17.17 -17.73
CA ALA A 678 -22.95 -16.83 -16.33
C ALA A 678 -21.61 -17.41 -15.86
N ALA A 679 -21.29 -18.64 -16.26
CA ALA A 679 -20.04 -19.35 -15.95
C ALA A 679 -18.88 -18.97 -16.88
N GLY A 680 -18.78 -17.69 -17.26
CA GLY A 680 -17.64 -17.16 -18.04
C GLY A 680 -17.53 -17.65 -19.50
N GLY A 681 -18.50 -18.41 -19.99
CA GLY A 681 -18.46 -19.08 -21.29
C GLY A 681 -18.14 -20.58 -21.23
N ALA A 682 -18.08 -21.18 -20.03
CA ALA A 682 -17.90 -22.63 -19.88
C ALA A 682 -19.02 -23.41 -20.59
N THR A 683 -18.70 -24.60 -21.13
CA THR A 683 -19.61 -25.34 -22.03
C THR A 683 -20.06 -26.70 -21.48
N ILE A 684 -19.24 -27.34 -20.67
CA ILE A 684 -19.48 -28.69 -20.14
C ILE A 684 -19.48 -28.62 -18.61
N GLY A 685 -20.53 -29.16 -18.00
CA GLY A 685 -20.55 -29.53 -16.59
C GLY A 685 -20.13 -30.99 -16.41
N LEU A 686 -19.24 -31.25 -15.47
CA LEU A 686 -18.84 -32.59 -15.01
C LEU A 686 -19.33 -32.77 -13.58
N GLY A 687 -19.86 -33.94 -13.25
CA GLY A 687 -20.35 -34.23 -11.90
C GLY A 687 -19.99 -35.63 -11.41
N GLY A 688 -20.23 -35.86 -10.12
CA GLY A 688 -19.76 -37.04 -9.43
C GLY A 688 -20.62 -37.46 -8.24
N LYS A 689 -20.69 -38.78 -8.07
CA LYS A 689 -21.07 -39.50 -6.85
C LYS A 689 -19.84 -40.13 -6.20
N MET A 690 -19.94 -40.37 -4.90
CA MET A 690 -18.95 -41.14 -4.14
C MET A 690 -19.57 -42.39 -3.51
N GLN A 691 -19.84 -43.38 -4.36
CA GLN A 691 -19.73 -44.77 -3.95
C GLN A 691 -18.21 -45.06 -3.75
N SER A 692 -17.72 -45.03 -2.51
CA SER A 692 -16.36 -45.49 -2.19
C SER A 692 -16.27 -46.03 -0.76
N ILE A 693 -16.12 -47.34 -0.65
CA ILE A 693 -16.03 -48.08 0.63
C ILE A 693 -14.74 -47.81 1.42
N ASN A 694 -13.74 -47.17 0.80
CA ASN A 694 -12.38 -47.06 1.34
C ASN A 694 -11.93 -45.62 1.67
N ALA A 695 -12.81 -44.62 1.56
CA ALA A 695 -12.47 -43.20 1.67
C ALA A 695 -13.29 -42.49 2.76
N THR A 696 -12.66 -41.54 3.49
CA THR A 696 -13.27 -40.78 4.57
C THR A 696 -14.07 -39.56 4.06
N ALA A 697 -14.95 -39.77 3.07
CA ALA A 697 -15.80 -38.73 2.49
C ALA A 697 -17.05 -39.34 1.85
N SER A 698 -18.23 -38.79 2.18
CA SER A 698 -19.44 -38.86 1.33
C SER A 698 -19.29 -37.85 0.14
N TRP A 699 -20.28 -37.18 -0.45
CA TRP A 699 -21.34 -36.36 0.15
C TRP A 699 -22.17 -35.77 -1.02
N GLY A 700 -23.16 -36.49 -1.53
CA GLY A 700 -24.14 -36.03 -2.53
C GLY A 700 -23.61 -35.62 -3.92
N PRO A 701 -24.51 -35.16 -4.82
CA PRO A 701 -24.16 -34.69 -6.16
C PRO A 701 -23.31 -33.42 -6.13
N SER A 702 -22.39 -33.33 -7.08
CA SER A 702 -21.54 -32.17 -7.34
C SER A 702 -21.54 -31.82 -8.82
N LEU A 703 -21.22 -30.57 -9.15
CA LEU A 703 -21.14 -30.09 -10.53
C LEU A 703 -20.01 -29.07 -10.66
N TYR A 704 -19.11 -29.34 -11.58
CA TYR A 704 -17.95 -28.51 -11.90
C TYR A 704 -17.98 -28.14 -13.38
N VAL A 705 -17.81 -26.87 -13.70
CA VAL A 705 -17.83 -26.37 -15.08
C VAL A 705 -16.43 -26.32 -15.67
N ILE A 706 -16.30 -26.67 -16.96
CA ILE A 706 -15.05 -26.57 -17.73
C ILE A 706 -15.26 -25.82 -19.04
N ASP A 707 -14.25 -25.06 -19.47
CA ASP A 707 -14.29 -24.27 -20.71
C ASP A 707 -14.45 -25.15 -21.95
N SER A 708 -13.57 -26.13 -22.10
CA SER A 708 -13.56 -27.06 -23.25
C SER A 708 -12.88 -28.39 -22.93
N ALA A 709 -13.31 -29.43 -23.65
CA ALA A 709 -12.67 -30.75 -23.65
C ALA A 709 -11.62 -30.82 -24.78
N THR A 710 -10.41 -30.32 -24.52
CA THR A 710 -9.29 -30.25 -25.49
C THR A 710 -7.91 -30.43 -24.83
N GLY A 711 -6.88 -30.74 -25.63
CA GLY A 711 -5.48 -30.83 -25.20
C GLY A 711 -4.90 -32.24 -25.19
N ASP A 712 -3.64 -32.37 -24.74
CA ASP A 712 -2.93 -33.65 -24.71
C ASP A 712 -3.39 -34.58 -23.57
N SER A 713 -3.11 -35.87 -23.71
CA SER A 713 -3.35 -36.87 -22.65
C SER A 713 -2.69 -36.47 -21.33
N GLY A 714 -3.44 -36.47 -20.23
CA GLY A 714 -2.97 -36.02 -18.92
C GLY A 714 -2.89 -34.50 -18.74
N THR A 715 -3.41 -33.68 -19.67
CA THR A 715 -3.61 -32.24 -19.44
C THR A 715 -4.59 -32.02 -18.28
N ALA A 716 -4.35 -30.97 -17.47
CA ALA A 716 -5.22 -30.53 -16.39
C ALA A 716 -6.15 -29.41 -16.89
N LEU A 717 -7.44 -29.71 -16.96
CA LEU A 717 -8.50 -28.77 -17.32
C LEU A 717 -8.91 -27.98 -16.07
N PRO A 718 -8.87 -26.64 -16.09
CA PRO A 718 -9.50 -25.82 -15.06
C PRO A 718 -10.98 -26.19 -14.90
N ALA A 719 -11.42 -26.31 -13.65
CA ALA A 719 -12.76 -26.77 -13.30
C ALA A 719 -13.27 -26.06 -12.03
N ASP A 720 -14.30 -25.25 -12.17
CA ASP A 720 -14.86 -24.40 -11.11
C ASP A 720 -16.20 -24.94 -10.56
N ALA A 721 -16.44 -24.77 -9.26
CA ALA A 721 -17.56 -25.40 -8.56
C ALA A 721 -18.89 -24.66 -8.75
N LEU A 722 -19.85 -25.29 -9.43
CA LEU A 722 -21.23 -24.80 -9.59
C LEU A 722 -22.22 -25.47 -8.60
N SER A 723 -21.86 -26.64 -8.07
CA SER A 723 -22.56 -27.31 -6.96
C SER A 723 -21.56 -28.09 -6.10
N SER A 724 -21.60 -27.95 -4.78
CA SER A 724 -20.72 -28.70 -3.88
C SER A 724 -21.38 -29.12 -2.55
N HIS A 725 -21.53 -30.44 -2.40
CA HIS A 725 -22.06 -31.13 -1.21
C HIS A 725 -23.56 -30.84 -0.92
N PRO A 726 -24.23 -31.65 -0.07
CA PRO A 726 -25.54 -32.17 -0.46
C PRO A 726 -26.65 -31.12 -0.36
N ILE A 727 -27.11 -30.73 -1.56
CA ILE A 727 -28.50 -30.93 -2.00
C ILE A 727 -29.31 -31.78 -0.99
N ALA A 728 -30.38 -31.22 -0.42
CA ALA A 728 -31.21 -31.87 0.59
C ALA A 728 -32.70 -31.52 0.41
N PRO A 729 -33.58 -32.50 0.14
CA PRO A 729 -35.02 -32.31 0.23
C PRO A 729 -35.39 -32.06 1.70
N ALA A 730 -36.27 -31.09 1.95
CA ALA A 730 -36.88 -30.87 3.27
C ALA A 730 -35.93 -30.74 4.49
N GLY A 731 -34.95 -29.83 4.42
CA GLY A 731 -34.57 -29.03 5.59
C GLY A 731 -33.65 -29.63 6.66
N GLN A 732 -33.20 -30.88 6.54
CA GLN A 732 -32.18 -31.43 7.45
C GLN A 732 -30.76 -30.95 7.11
N ARG A 733 -30.46 -29.67 7.40
CA ARG A 733 -29.09 -29.14 7.40
C ARG A 733 -28.28 -29.69 8.57
N THR A 734 -27.84 -30.94 8.46
CA THR A 734 -26.91 -31.58 9.40
C THR A 734 -25.57 -31.80 8.70
N PRO A 735 -24.57 -30.92 8.91
CA PRO A 735 -23.20 -31.22 8.53
C PRO A 735 -22.76 -32.48 9.27
N ARG A 736 -22.53 -33.58 8.55
CA ARG A 736 -21.92 -34.79 9.10
C ARG A 736 -20.50 -34.48 9.57
N SER A 737 -20.02 -35.21 10.57
CA SER A 737 -18.58 -35.23 10.88
C SER A 737 -17.80 -35.78 9.68
N ALA A 738 -16.53 -35.39 9.54
CA ALA A 738 -15.63 -35.99 8.53
C ALA A 738 -15.36 -37.49 8.82
N ASP A 739 -15.63 -37.91 10.05
CA ASP A 739 -15.45 -39.26 10.57
C ASP A 739 -16.57 -40.19 10.08
N TYR A 740 -16.54 -40.55 8.79
CA TYR A 740 -17.22 -41.75 8.29
C TYR A 740 -16.35 -42.96 8.66
N ASP A 741 -16.58 -43.48 9.87
CA ASP A 741 -15.72 -44.50 10.49
C ASP A 741 -15.99 -45.88 9.87
N VAL A 742 -15.39 -46.12 8.69
CA VAL A 742 -15.37 -47.44 8.04
C VAL A 742 -14.78 -48.44 9.03
N ALA A 743 -15.42 -49.60 9.18
CA ALA A 743 -14.94 -50.66 10.06
C ALA A 743 -13.47 -50.98 9.77
N ARG A 744 -12.64 -51.01 10.83
CA ARG A 744 -11.21 -51.31 10.74
C ARG A 744 -10.86 -52.52 11.58
N ASN A 745 -10.06 -53.40 10.98
CA ASN A 745 -9.39 -54.47 11.69
C ASN A 745 -8.52 -53.92 12.84
N PRO A 746 -8.17 -54.73 13.86
CA PRO A 746 -7.34 -54.29 14.98
C PRO A 746 -5.92 -53.81 14.61
N ASP A 747 -5.47 -53.99 13.36
CA ASP A 747 -4.21 -53.46 12.81
C ASP A 747 -4.36 -52.10 12.10
N GLY A 748 -5.58 -51.57 12.01
CA GLY A 748 -5.92 -50.31 11.33
C GLY A 748 -6.25 -50.44 9.83
N SER A 749 -6.11 -51.63 9.25
CA SER A 749 -6.57 -51.92 7.89
C SER A 749 -8.11 -51.88 7.81
N LEU A 750 -8.66 -51.66 6.62
CA LEU A 750 -10.11 -51.64 6.39
C LEU A 750 -10.66 -53.07 6.45
N ASP A 751 -11.77 -53.28 7.15
CA ASP A 751 -12.47 -54.57 7.22
C ASP A 751 -13.31 -54.78 5.94
N SER A 752 -12.61 -55.09 4.85
CA SER A 752 -13.20 -55.42 3.55
C SER A 752 -13.96 -56.76 3.52
N ALA A 753 -14.07 -57.45 4.66
CA ALA A 753 -14.79 -58.71 4.80
C ALA A 753 -16.11 -58.57 5.59
N GLY A 754 -16.39 -57.41 6.17
CA GLY A 754 -17.61 -57.18 6.98
C GLY A 754 -17.66 -58.00 8.26
N THR A 755 -16.48 -58.31 8.84
CA THR A 755 -16.33 -59.22 9.99
C THR A 755 -16.52 -58.55 11.35
N LEU A 756 -16.57 -57.22 11.41
CA LEU A 756 -16.77 -56.43 12.62
C LEU A 756 -18.12 -55.71 12.59
N PRO A 757 -18.85 -55.66 13.72
CA PRO A 757 -20.10 -54.91 13.81
C PRO A 757 -19.85 -53.40 13.65
N PRO A 758 -20.80 -52.64 13.06
CA PRO A 758 -20.62 -51.22 12.78
C PRO A 758 -20.36 -50.41 14.06
N VAL A 759 -19.21 -49.74 14.10
CA VAL A 759 -18.74 -48.98 15.26
C VAL A 759 -19.62 -47.74 15.46
N ASN A 760 -20.09 -47.51 16.69
CA ASN A 760 -20.91 -46.35 17.09
C ASN A 760 -22.24 -46.14 16.32
N GLY A 761 -22.65 -47.06 15.45
CA GLY A 761 -24.01 -47.09 14.89
C GLY A 761 -24.35 -45.98 13.88
N VAL A 762 -23.37 -45.47 13.12
CA VAL A 762 -23.59 -44.47 12.07
C VAL A 762 -23.04 -44.96 10.73
N GLY A 763 -23.93 -45.10 9.75
CA GLY A 763 -23.61 -45.54 8.38
C GLY A 763 -24.77 -45.31 7.40
N PHE A 764 -25.62 -44.32 7.67
CA PHE A 764 -26.78 -44.02 6.84
C PHE A 764 -26.35 -43.31 5.56
N TRP A 765 -26.74 -43.83 4.41
CA TRP A 765 -26.72 -43.07 3.16
C TRP A 765 -27.75 -41.94 3.27
N THR A 766 -27.48 -40.79 2.66
CA THR A 766 -28.56 -39.81 2.41
C THR A 766 -29.41 -40.30 1.25
N GLU A 767 -30.56 -39.67 1.06
CA GLU A 767 -31.50 -39.96 -0.04
C GLU A 767 -30.93 -39.68 -1.44
N LEU A 768 -29.66 -39.27 -1.56
CA LEU A 768 -29.05 -38.62 -2.73
C LEU A 768 -27.60 -39.01 -3.04
N ASP A 769 -26.97 -39.87 -2.23
CA ASP A 769 -25.55 -40.25 -2.42
C ASP A 769 -25.30 -41.12 -3.68
N GLU A 770 -26.36 -41.59 -4.35
CA GLU A 770 -26.31 -42.33 -5.64
C GLU A 770 -26.85 -41.53 -6.84
N THR A 771 -26.42 -40.28 -6.99
CA THR A 771 -26.64 -39.54 -8.25
C THR A 771 -25.74 -40.11 -9.36
N THR A 772 -26.33 -40.77 -10.36
CA THR A 772 -25.63 -41.42 -11.47
C THR A 772 -25.43 -40.51 -12.68
N GLY A 773 -26.26 -39.46 -12.81
CA GLY A 773 -26.30 -38.66 -14.03
C GLY A 773 -26.97 -37.29 -13.89
N ALA A 774 -26.89 -36.50 -14.94
CA ALA A 774 -27.60 -35.24 -15.08
C ALA A 774 -27.92 -34.91 -16.55
N VAL A 775 -29.00 -34.16 -16.80
CA VAL A 775 -29.24 -33.49 -18.08
C VAL A 775 -30.00 -32.18 -17.89
N PHE A 776 -29.73 -31.16 -18.71
CA PHE A 776 -30.63 -30.02 -18.83
C PHE A 776 -31.84 -30.40 -19.68
N ALA A 777 -33.04 -30.15 -19.16
CA ALA A 777 -34.30 -30.40 -19.85
C ALA A 777 -35.22 -29.19 -19.76
N HIS A 778 -36.07 -29.00 -20.76
CA HIS A 778 -37.03 -27.91 -20.84
C HIS A 778 -38.32 -28.34 -21.54
N ASN A 779 -39.41 -27.59 -21.39
CA ASN A 779 -40.63 -27.81 -22.17
C ASN A 779 -40.47 -27.31 -23.62
N GLY A 780 -41.31 -27.80 -24.54
CA GLY A 780 -41.26 -27.45 -25.97
C GLY A 780 -41.55 -25.98 -26.32
N SER A 781 -41.80 -25.12 -25.33
CA SER A 781 -41.89 -23.66 -25.48
C SER A 781 -40.68 -22.90 -24.89
N GLN A 782 -39.70 -23.62 -24.34
CA GLN A 782 -38.56 -23.11 -23.56
C GLN A 782 -38.94 -22.16 -22.40
N THR A 783 -40.22 -22.13 -21.99
CA THR A 783 -40.68 -21.31 -20.85
C THR A 783 -40.37 -21.95 -19.50
N ARG A 784 -40.02 -23.24 -19.45
CA ARG A 784 -39.67 -24.00 -18.25
C ARG A 784 -38.40 -24.79 -18.45
N SER A 785 -37.48 -24.72 -17.48
CA SER A 785 -36.20 -25.43 -17.51
C SER A 785 -35.84 -26.04 -16.15
N ALA A 786 -34.98 -27.05 -16.19
CA ALA A 786 -34.29 -27.60 -15.03
C ALA A 786 -32.97 -28.27 -15.44
N LEU A 787 -32.00 -28.29 -14.53
CA LEU A 787 -31.04 -29.38 -14.49
C LEU A 787 -31.70 -30.55 -13.74
N ILE A 788 -31.91 -31.67 -14.43
CA ILE A 788 -32.44 -32.89 -13.84
C ILE A 788 -31.25 -33.80 -13.48
N TYR A 789 -30.98 -33.97 -12.18
CA TYR A 789 -30.14 -35.06 -11.70
C TYR A 789 -30.92 -36.37 -11.68
N THR A 790 -30.25 -37.49 -11.96
CA THR A 790 -30.81 -38.84 -11.93
C THR A 790 -30.01 -39.75 -11.04
N GLY A 791 -30.65 -40.80 -10.56
CA GLY A 791 -30.00 -41.81 -9.73
C GLY A 791 -31.01 -42.64 -8.96
N GLY A 792 -30.70 -42.90 -7.69
CA GLY A 792 -31.66 -43.49 -6.78
C GLY A 792 -31.52 -43.07 -5.33
N GLN A 793 -32.64 -43.16 -4.63
CA GLN A 793 -32.78 -42.96 -3.19
C GLN A 793 -32.69 -44.32 -2.50
N ALA A 794 -31.61 -44.53 -1.76
CA ALA A 794 -31.50 -45.62 -0.81
C ALA A 794 -32.12 -45.21 0.54
N SER A 795 -32.83 -46.12 1.19
CA SER A 795 -33.26 -45.97 2.58
C SER A 795 -33.21 -47.29 3.33
N GLY A 796 -32.72 -47.23 4.57
CA GLY A 796 -32.37 -48.40 5.38
C GLY A 796 -30.92 -48.37 5.87
N LEU A 797 -30.45 -49.49 6.41
CA LEU A 797 -29.02 -49.74 6.59
C LEU A 797 -28.39 -50.15 5.24
N ILE A 798 -27.10 -49.87 5.04
CA ILE A 798 -26.30 -50.51 3.99
C ILE A 798 -25.12 -51.25 4.62
N TRP A 799 -24.94 -52.52 4.25
CA TRP A 799 -23.82 -53.36 4.68
C TRP A 799 -23.09 -53.99 3.49
N TYR A 800 -21.88 -54.46 3.76
CA TYR A 800 -21.05 -55.31 2.91
C TYR A 800 -20.78 -56.60 3.72
N GLY A 801 -21.16 -57.78 3.21
CA GLY A 801 -20.98 -59.02 3.96
C GLY A 801 -21.22 -60.30 3.15
N PRO A 802 -20.69 -61.45 3.60
CA PRO A 802 -20.89 -62.76 2.96
C PRO A 802 -22.11 -63.48 3.56
N ASP A 803 -23.31 -63.11 3.12
CA ASP A 803 -24.52 -63.38 3.90
C ASP A 803 -25.08 -64.82 3.82
N GLY A 804 -25.30 -65.40 5.00
CA GLY A 804 -26.03 -66.65 5.19
C GLY A 804 -27.16 -66.56 6.22
N GLU A 805 -27.33 -65.43 6.90
CA GLU A 805 -28.30 -65.30 8.01
C GLU A 805 -29.57 -64.52 7.62
N HIS A 806 -29.54 -63.67 6.58
CA HIS A 806 -30.72 -62.88 6.15
C HIS A 806 -31.58 -63.48 5.02
N GLY A 807 -31.38 -64.76 4.68
CA GLY A 807 -32.48 -65.63 4.24
C GLY A 807 -33.03 -65.52 2.81
N VAL A 808 -32.38 -64.81 1.88
CA VAL A 808 -32.77 -64.81 0.45
C VAL A 808 -32.23 -66.05 -0.28
N THR A 809 -32.79 -67.22 0.01
CA THR A 809 -32.51 -68.46 -0.74
C THR A 809 -33.42 -68.57 -1.97
N ASP A 810 -33.30 -67.64 -2.92
CA ASP A 810 -34.11 -67.65 -4.16
C ASP A 810 -33.53 -68.56 -5.28
N GLY A 811 -32.31 -69.06 -5.07
CA GLY A 811 -31.61 -69.98 -5.97
C GLY A 811 -30.74 -69.32 -7.04
N ARG A 812 -30.69 -67.98 -7.14
CA ARG A 812 -30.00 -67.27 -8.23
C ARG A 812 -28.51 -67.01 -8.02
N GLY A 813 -27.77 -68.06 -7.66
CA GLY A 813 -26.35 -68.26 -7.99
C GLY A 813 -25.28 -67.31 -7.41
N TYR A 814 -25.64 -66.16 -6.87
CA TYR A 814 -24.70 -65.18 -6.31
C TYR A 814 -24.42 -65.45 -4.83
N ASN A 815 -23.32 -66.15 -4.54
CA ASN A 815 -22.62 -66.06 -3.23
C ASN A 815 -21.89 -64.71 -3.12
N GLY A 816 -22.61 -63.60 -3.35
CA GLY A 816 -22.04 -62.30 -3.66
C GLY A 816 -21.87 -61.40 -2.45
N SER A 817 -20.63 -61.07 -2.12
CA SER A 817 -20.32 -59.91 -1.27
C SER A 817 -20.49 -58.62 -2.07
N GLY A 818 -21.40 -57.74 -1.65
CA GLY A 818 -21.68 -56.45 -2.29
C GLY A 818 -22.40 -55.47 -1.38
N ASN A 819 -22.78 -54.31 -1.92
CA ASN A 819 -23.67 -53.36 -1.24
C ASN A 819 -25.09 -53.91 -1.22
N HIS A 820 -25.71 -53.97 -0.04
CA HIS A 820 -27.13 -54.28 0.12
C HIS A 820 -27.87 -53.10 0.73
N ALA A 821 -28.96 -52.64 0.10
CA ALA A 821 -29.83 -51.57 0.58
C ALA A 821 -31.27 -52.08 0.72
N GLU A 822 -31.94 -51.77 1.84
CA GLU A 822 -33.26 -52.34 2.15
C GLU A 822 -34.37 -51.81 1.23
N ASN A 823 -34.30 -50.55 0.80
CA ASN A 823 -35.20 -49.95 -0.18
C ASN A 823 -34.40 -49.05 -1.11
N PHE A 824 -34.40 -49.34 -2.41
CA PHE A 824 -33.71 -48.54 -3.42
C PHE A 824 -34.72 -48.13 -4.51
N ARG A 825 -34.90 -46.82 -4.72
CA ARG A 825 -35.90 -46.29 -5.67
C ARG A 825 -35.24 -45.37 -6.71
N PRO A 826 -35.62 -45.45 -8.00
CA PRO A 826 -35.11 -44.55 -9.02
C PRO A 826 -35.74 -43.16 -8.90
N MET A 827 -34.90 -42.12 -8.91
CA MET A 827 -35.28 -40.73 -8.65
C MET A 827 -34.86 -39.78 -9.76
N LEU A 828 -35.62 -38.70 -9.91
CA LEU A 828 -35.18 -37.47 -10.59
C LEU A 828 -35.18 -36.30 -9.58
N TRP A 829 -34.15 -35.47 -9.56
CA TRP A 829 -34.10 -34.24 -8.74
C TRP A 829 -33.94 -33.01 -9.61
N LEU A 830 -34.84 -32.05 -9.48
CA LEU A 830 -34.96 -30.89 -10.38
C LEU A 830 -34.35 -29.66 -9.72
N VAL A 831 -33.24 -29.17 -10.29
CA VAL A 831 -32.47 -28.01 -9.82
C VAL A 831 -32.71 -26.82 -10.75
N SER A 832 -32.86 -25.63 -10.17
CA SER A 832 -33.23 -24.44 -10.94
C SER A 832 -32.05 -23.90 -11.75
N GLU A 833 -32.29 -23.67 -13.04
CA GLU A 833 -31.35 -22.95 -13.90
C GLU A 833 -31.02 -21.55 -13.34
N ALA A 834 -32.01 -20.84 -12.79
CA ALA A 834 -31.81 -19.51 -12.21
C ALA A 834 -30.93 -19.53 -10.96
N ASP A 835 -30.95 -20.62 -10.18
CA ASP A 835 -30.07 -20.79 -9.01
C ASP A 835 -28.66 -21.23 -9.43
N LEU A 836 -28.52 -22.03 -10.49
CA LEU A 836 -27.22 -22.35 -11.11
C LEU A 836 -26.55 -21.08 -11.67
N VAL A 837 -27.30 -20.23 -12.38
CA VAL A 837 -26.86 -18.88 -12.79
C VAL A 837 -26.51 -18.03 -11.56
N ALA A 838 -27.28 -18.12 -10.46
CA ALA A 838 -26.98 -17.40 -9.23
C ALA A 838 -25.66 -17.87 -8.58
N VAL A 839 -25.31 -19.15 -8.66
CA VAL A 839 -24.01 -19.64 -8.18
C VAL A 839 -22.88 -19.13 -9.06
N ALA A 840 -23.01 -19.24 -10.39
CA ALA A 840 -21.98 -18.76 -11.33
C ALA A 840 -21.69 -17.26 -11.18
N GLU A 841 -22.73 -16.44 -10.98
CA GLU A 841 -22.60 -15.00 -10.73
C GLU A 841 -22.21 -14.63 -9.28
N GLY A 842 -21.92 -15.62 -8.41
CA GLY A 842 -21.55 -15.39 -7.01
C GLY A 842 -22.68 -14.82 -6.13
N ARG A 843 -23.93 -14.88 -6.58
CA ARG A 843 -25.13 -14.44 -5.86
C ARG A 843 -25.67 -15.50 -4.87
N LEU A 844 -25.28 -16.76 -5.05
CA LEU A 844 -25.59 -17.91 -4.19
C LEU A 844 -24.31 -18.73 -3.98
N ALA A 845 -24.09 -19.35 -2.82
CA ALA A 845 -22.93 -20.22 -2.66
C ALA A 845 -23.19 -21.62 -3.29
N PRO A 846 -22.18 -22.31 -3.87
CA PRO A 846 -22.37 -23.65 -4.46
C PRO A 846 -22.91 -24.72 -3.48
N ARG A 847 -22.73 -24.49 -2.18
CA ARG A 847 -23.23 -25.32 -1.05
C ARG A 847 -24.68 -25.02 -0.63
N GLU A 848 -25.28 -23.97 -1.20
CA GLU A 848 -26.64 -23.48 -0.86
C GLU A 848 -27.65 -23.82 -1.95
N LEU A 849 -27.18 -24.22 -3.14
CA LEU A 849 -27.97 -24.80 -4.22
C LEU A 849 -28.70 -26.06 -3.76
N ASN A 850 -30.00 -26.14 -4.04
CA ASN A 850 -30.85 -27.29 -3.72
C ASN A 850 -31.86 -27.54 -4.85
N PRO A 851 -32.36 -28.78 -5.03
CA PRO A 851 -33.52 -29.04 -5.88
C PRO A 851 -34.74 -28.37 -5.29
N TYR A 852 -35.55 -27.76 -6.14
CA TYR A 852 -36.86 -27.24 -5.74
C TYR A 852 -37.94 -28.34 -5.77
N ALA A 853 -37.68 -29.45 -6.49
CA ALA A 853 -38.54 -30.61 -6.56
C ALA A 853 -37.76 -31.92 -6.73
N ALA A 854 -38.41 -33.03 -6.38
CA ALA A 854 -37.95 -34.39 -6.62
C ALA A 854 -39.11 -35.23 -7.19
N VAL A 855 -38.78 -36.30 -7.89
CA VAL A 855 -39.72 -37.28 -8.47
C VAL A 855 -39.28 -38.67 -8.05
N ASP A 856 -40.07 -39.32 -7.21
CA ASP A 856 -40.05 -40.78 -7.11
C ASP A 856 -40.79 -41.33 -8.32
N LEU A 857 -40.05 -42.01 -9.20
CA LEU A 857 -40.60 -42.52 -10.44
C LEU A 857 -41.60 -43.66 -10.22
N LEU A 858 -41.47 -44.42 -9.13
CA LEU A 858 -42.39 -45.52 -8.78
C LEU A 858 -43.70 -44.99 -8.20
N GLU A 859 -43.66 -43.88 -7.46
CA GLU A 859 -44.85 -43.21 -6.92
C GLU A 859 -45.59 -42.42 -8.00
N GLN A 860 -44.88 -41.67 -8.85
CA GLN A 860 -45.51 -40.86 -9.89
C GLN A 860 -46.02 -41.69 -11.08
N PHE A 861 -45.37 -42.80 -11.43
CA PHE A 861 -45.74 -43.66 -12.56
C PHE A 861 -45.79 -45.14 -12.13
N PRO A 862 -46.95 -45.64 -11.68
CA PRO A 862 -47.09 -47.03 -11.20
C PRO A 862 -46.68 -48.11 -12.21
N GLU A 863 -46.67 -47.80 -13.52
CA GLU A 863 -46.11 -48.67 -14.56
C GLU A 863 -44.62 -48.99 -14.37
N LEU A 864 -43.88 -48.13 -13.65
CA LEU A 864 -42.46 -48.28 -13.34
C LEU A 864 -42.19 -49.17 -12.11
N ALA A 865 -43.22 -49.67 -11.40
CA ALA A 865 -43.05 -50.38 -10.12
C ALA A 865 -42.11 -51.61 -10.15
N PHE A 866 -41.89 -52.22 -11.33
CA PHE A 866 -40.92 -53.32 -11.52
C PHE A 866 -39.44 -52.85 -11.49
N LEU A 867 -39.18 -51.54 -11.52
CA LEU A 867 -37.86 -50.93 -11.35
C LEU A 867 -37.51 -50.70 -9.86
N ASN A 868 -38.35 -51.14 -8.92
CA ASN A 868 -38.02 -51.12 -7.50
C ASN A 868 -36.76 -51.97 -7.24
N GLY A 869 -35.78 -51.40 -6.54
CA GLY A 869 -34.43 -51.96 -6.39
C GLY A 869 -33.39 -51.41 -7.36
N LEU A 870 -33.78 -50.60 -8.35
CA LEU A 870 -32.88 -50.12 -9.42
C LEU A 870 -32.63 -48.61 -9.38
N SER A 871 -31.48 -48.21 -9.93
CA SER A 871 -31.12 -46.81 -10.16
C SER A 871 -31.45 -46.38 -11.59
N ALA A 872 -31.89 -45.13 -11.76
CA ALA A 872 -31.81 -44.48 -13.06
C ALA A 872 -30.32 -44.25 -13.41
N GLY A 873 -29.96 -44.28 -14.69
CA GLY A 873 -28.64 -43.86 -15.16
C GLY A 873 -28.61 -42.44 -15.72
N GLN A 874 -27.51 -42.08 -16.40
CA GLN A 874 -27.41 -40.78 -17.08
C GLN A 874 -28.39 -40.68 -18.25
N PRO A 875 -29.37 -39.76 -18.22
CA PRO A 875 -30.41 -39.67 -19.23
C PRO A 875 -29.94 -38.85 -20.43
N VAL A 876 -30.76 -38.85 -21.48
CA VAL A 876 -30.68 -37.91 -22.59
C VAL A 876 -31.99 -37.13 -22.67
N PHE A 877 -31.91 -35.81 -22.80
CA PHE A 877 -33.04 -34.99 -23.22
C PHE A 877 -32.91 -34.68 -24.72
N ALA A 878 -33.99 -34.96 -25.45
CA ALA A 878 -34.15 -34.73 -26.87
C ALA A 878 -35.06 -33.52 -27.07
N GLU A 879 -34.48 -32.33 -27.19
CA GLU A 879 -35.18 -31.07 -27.42
C GLU A 879 -36.08 -31.13 -28.67
N ASP A 880 -35.59 -31.74 -29.75
CA ASP A 880 -36.31 -31.88 -31.02
C ASP A 880 -37.52 -32.83 -30.96
N GLU A 881 -37.65 -33.63 -29.89
CA GLU A 881 -38.81 -34.49 -29.61
C GLU A 881 -39.59 -34.09 -28.34
N GLY A 882 -39.07 -33.14 -27.55
CA GLY A 882 -39.60 -32.84 -26.20
C GLY A 882 -39.51 -34.02 -25.22
N ARG A 883 -38.54 -34.94 -25.40
CA ARG A 883 -38.49 -36.24 -24.70
C ARG A 883 -37.28 -36.40 -23.78
N LEU A 884 -37.50 -36.92 -22.59
CA LEU A 884 -36.49 -37.40 -21.66
C LEU A 884 -36.39 -38.94 -21.74
N TYR A 885 -35.19 -39.44 -22.05
CA TYR A 885 -34.86 -40.86 -22.13
C TYR A 885 -34.03 -41.25 -20.91
N VAL A 886 -34.56 -42.12 -20.05
CA VAL A 886 -33.93 -42.53 -18.79
C VAL A 886 -33.55 -44.03 -18.84
N PRO A 887 -32.26 -44.38 -18.78
CA PRO A 887 -31.79 -45.77 -18.80
C PRO A 887 -31.90 -46.44 -17.43
N PHE A 888 -32.16 -47.76 -17.44
CA PHE A 888 -32.23 -48.63 -16.27
C PHE A 888 -31.50 -49.96 -16.51
N VAL A 889 -30.72 -50.39 -15.52
CA VAL A 889 -29.93 -51.64 -15.59
C VAL A 889 -30.68 -52.77 -14.89
N GLY A 890 -31.25 -53.68 -15.69
CA GLY A 890 -31.64 -55.02 -15.27
C GLY A 890 -32.84 -55.14 -14.34
N GLY A 891 -34.05 -55.04 -14.89
CA GLY A 891 -35.28 -55.42 -14.18
C GLY A 891 -35.51 -56.94 -14.21
N ASP A 892 -35.85 -57.53 -13.07
CA ASP A 892 -36.25 -58.94 -12.96
C ASP A 892 -37.66 -59.13 -13.54
N THR A 893 -37.82 -60.05 -14.49
CA THR A 893 -39.12 -60.38 -15.09
C THR A 893 -39.22 -61.87 -15.46
N GLU A 894 -40.44 -62.37 -15.64
CA GLU A 894 -40.77 -63.79 -15.84
C GLU A 894 -39.88 -64.48 -16.89
N GLY A 895 -38.90 -65.25 -16.41
CA GLY A 895 -37.88 -65.92 -17.24
C GLY A 895 -36.48 -65.86 -16.65
N GLY A 896 -36.17 -64.84 -15.84
CA GLY A 896 -34.95 -64.76 -15.02
C GLY A 896 -33.70 -64.18 -15.70
N GLU A 897 -33.81 -63.68 -16.93
CA GLU A 897 -32.75 -62.93 -17.63
C GLU A 897 -33.04 -61.42 -17.59
N PRO A 898 -32.32 -60.62 -16.78
CA PRO A 898 -32.59 -59.20 -16.62
C PRO A 898 -32.06 -58.39 -17.82
N TYR A 899 -32.96 -57.76 -18.58
CA TYR A 899 -32.60 -56.93 -19.73
C TYR A 899 -32.57 -55.43 -19.39
N PRO A 900 -31.64 -54.63 -19.96
CA PRO A 900 -31.64 -53.19 -19.79
C PRO A 900 -32.77 -52.53 -20.57
N LEU A 901 -33.36 -51.49 -19.99
CA LEU A 901 -34.51 -50.77 -20.51
C LEU A 901 -34.19 -49.28 -20.57
N ILE A 902 -34.80 -48.59 -21.53
CA ILE A 902 -34.81 -47.13 -21.59
C ILE A 902 -36.28 -46.71 -21.52
N ALA A 903 -36.64 -46.02 -20.44
CA ALA A 903 -37.95 -45.41 -20.27
C ALA A 903 -37.98 -44.06 -20.98
N VAL A 904 -39.12 -43.72 -21.58
CA VAL A 904 -39.31 -42.47 -22.32
C VAL A 904 -40.42 -41.68 -21.66
N PHE A 905 -40.16 -40.40 -21.42
CA PHE A 905 -41.12 -39.43 -20.90
C PHE A 905 -41.18 -38.23 -21.85
N SER A 906 -42.37 -37.70 -22.14
CA SER A 906 -42.52 -36.39 -22.78
C SER A 906 -42.65 -35.29 -21.73
N LEU A 907 -42.15 -34.09 -22.06
CA LEU A 907 -42.32 -32.88 -21.27
C LEU A 907 -43.44 -32.03 -21.90
N ALA A 908 -44.48 -31.71 -21.12
CA ALA A 908 -45.62 -30.93 -21.59
C ALA A 908 -45.20 -29.51 -21.99
N SER A 909 -45.56 -29.11 -23.23
CA SER A 909 -45.19 -27.86 -23.91
C SER A 909 -45.65 -26.59 -23.20
#